data_AF-A0A968TKC5-F1
#
_entry.id   AF-A0A968TKC5-F1
#
_cell.length_a   1.000
_cell.length_b   1.000
_cell.length_c   1.000
_cell.angle_alpha   90.00
_cell.angle_beta   90.00
_cell.angle_gamma   90.00
#
_symmetry.space_group_name_H-M   'P 1'
#
loop_
_entity.id
_entity.type
_entity.pdbx_description
1 polymer ?
#
loop_
_entity_poly.entity_id
_entity_poly.type
_entity_poly.pdbx_seq_one_letter_code
_entity_poly.pdbx_strand_id
1 'polypeptide(L)'
;SLLRVLLCGEIRSTYVSFHGDGRDLRISDELIARLFREIDTIGNAHNLMSELWLHPEFPHHRPQNGDRRQTLNLVMFGTPRLESKLSASYHRLQWCSNRSDIAENLQAAGFSIRSAKNSSGYRLETARVSYVEALAMAHRAADAGELEIRRRALVNGVIYDFMPLSHLHPGMKVLVEVDGLLEEHSIEEVYQEDYQGVVYDLEVDVAHTYVANGVLVHNSIYSFRMADFTILLEFQNDFGDGLEDEDTQTMVKLEENYRSCENILEAANQLIENNSQRIDKILKATRGAGEPIILYKADDEAEEAEFVVNQIQSLEGDNPDINLGDFAILYRTNAQSRPFEDVLVKQNIPYTVVGGLKFYDRKEIKDVVAYLRAIANPSDTVSLLRVINTPRRGIGKATVDALVGAAGQLSIPLWEILSDETSVNTLAGRAAKSVNNFAQLIGKWQEQLGDVTVTQVLNGVLEESGYIRDLQTQGNDEAEDRIQNVNELFNAARQFEEDSEDTSLLAYLQSAALNSDLDKLKEGEEKVSLMTLHSSKGLEFPVVFLVGLEQGLFPNYRSMQDPASLEEERRLCYVGITRAQERLFLSHARERRLYGSREPAMRSQFLEELPEELIATPRSSRQTFTKNLGGKVAGGKRGGSATTNWQVGDKVIHNSFGAGEVTYIFGSGNKISLAVKFAGLGQKIVDPSIAPMEKVE
;
A
#
# COMPACT_ATOMS: atom_id res chain seq x y z
N SER A 1 -18.19 32.47 -30.93
CA SER A 1 -17.34 33.57 -31.45
C SER A 1 -15.92 33.34 -30.94
N LEU A 2 -15.08 32.78 -31.81
CA LEU A 2 -13.60 32.85 -31.85
C LEU A 2 -12.84 32.85 -30.50
N LEU A 3 -12.38 31.67 -30.06
CA LEU A 3 -11.24 31.59 -29.15
C LEU A 3 -9.95 31.74 -29.97
N ARG A 4 -9.39 32.94 -29.96
CA ARG A 4 -8.07 33.29 -30.55
C ARG A 4 -6.98 33.02 -29.50
N VAL A 5 -6.09 32.09 -29.84
CA VAL A 5 -4.62 32.13 -29.76
C VAL A 5 -4.01 32.98 -28.64
N LEU A 6 -3.14 32.36 -27.83
CA LEU A 6 -1.82 32.91 -27.46
C LEU A 6 -0.87 31.76 -27.10
N LEU A 7 -0.18 31.27 -28.14
CA LEU A 7 1.15 30.66 -28.08
C LEU A 7 2.13 31.84 -28.26
N CYS A 8 3.14 31.98 -27.39
CA CYS A 8 4.24 32.91 -27.60
C CYS A 8 5.56 32.14 -27.61
N GLY A 9 6.20 32.18 -28.78
CA GLY A 9 7.45 31.49 -29.10
C GLY A 9 7.55 31.36 -30.62
N GLU A 10 7.91 32.47 -31.28
CA GLU A 10 8.24 32.61 -32.71
C GLU A 10 7.60 31.60 -33.70
N ILE A 11 6.30 31.75 -33.97
CA ILE A 11 5.73 31.26 -35.23
C ILE A 11 5.24 32.49 -35.99
N ARG A 12 5.92 32.79 -37.11
CA ARG A 12 5.44 33.73 -38.14
C ARG A 12 3.95 33.49 -38.33
N SER A 13 3.15 34.54 -38.15
CA SER A 13 1.69 34.51 -38.27
C SER A 13 1.29 33.85 -39.59
N THR A 14 0.97 32.55 -39.54
CA THR A 14 0.44 31.85 -40.70
C THR A 14 -1.08 31.99 -40.57
N TYR A 15 -1.60 33.10 -41.09
CA TYR A 15 -3.01 33.18 -41.43
C TYR A 15 -3.24 32.09 -42.48
N VAL A 16 -3.89 31.00 -42.09
CA VAL A 16 -4.35 30.02 -43.07
C VAL A 16 -5.58 30.62 -43.77
N SER A 17 -5.31 31.43 -44.79
CA SER A 17 -6.31 31.85 -45.77
C SER A 17 -6.42 30.75 -46.80
N PHE A 18 -7.45 29.91 -46.70
CA PHE A 18 -7.75 28.95 -47.75
C PHE A 18 -8.35 29.71 -48.95
N HIS A 19 -7.57 29.88 -50.01
CA HIS A 19 -8.06 30.36 -51.29
C HIS A 19 -8.81 29.20 -51.97
N GLY A 20 -10.13 29.19 -51.83
CA GLY A 20 -10.99 28.21 -52.49
C GLY A 20 -11.26 28.63 -53.93
N ASP A 21 -10.57 28.01 -54.87
CA ASP A 21 -10.97 28.05 -56.28
C ASP A 21 -12.13 27.05 -56.44
N GLY A 22 -13.36 27.52 -56.22
CA GLY A 22 -14.58 26.72 -56.28
C GLY A 22 -15.47 26.86 -55.05
N ARG A 23 -16.69 27.36 -55.26
CA ARG A 23 -17.71 27.56 -54.24
C ARG A 23 -18.26 26.20 -53.75
N ASP A 24 -17.68 25.62 -52.70
CA ASP A 24 -18.41 24.83 -51.67
C ASP A 24 -17.54 24.15 -50.57
N LEU A 25 -16.38 24.70 -50.21
CA LEU A 25 -15.67 24.25 -49.01
C LEU A 25 -16.33 24.84 -47.75
N ARG A 26 -17.40 24.19 -47.27
CA ARG A 26 -17.95 24.45 -45.93
C ARG A 26 -17.33 23.44 -44.96
N ILE A 27 -16.44 23.92 -44.09
CA ILE A 27 -16.03 23.16 -42.91
C ILE A 27 -17.25 23.05 -41.99
N SER A 28 -17.86 21.87 -41.94
CA SER A 28 -18.96 21.56 -41.01
C SER A 28 -18.40 21.21 -39.63
N ASP A 29 -19.24 21.31 -38.59
CA ASP A 29 -18.89 20.87 -37.24
C ASP A 29 -18.48 19.39 -37.21
N GLU A 30 -19.01 18.57 -38.12
CA GLU A 30 -18.59 17.17 -38.32
C GLU A 30 -17.14 17.04 -38.82
N LEU A 31 -16.73 17.89 -39.77
CA LEU A 31 -15.35 17.91 -40.27
C LEU A 31 -14.38 18.39 -39.19
N ILE A 32 -14.76 19.39 -38.39
CA ILE A 32 -13.99 19.85 -37.24
C ILE A 32 -13.88 18.73 -36.20
N ALA A 33 -14.99 18.09 -35.83
CA ALA A 33 -15.01 16.99 -34.87
C ALA A 33 -14.25 15.73 -35.35
N ARG A 34 -14.19 15.51 -36.67
CA ARG A 34 -13.34 14.47 -37.26
C ARG A 34 -11.87 14.84 -37.14
N LEU A 35 -11.49 16.07 -37.47
CA LEU A 35 -10.10 16.55 -37.36
C LEU A 35 -9.59 16.46 -35.91
N PHE A 36 -10.42 16.84 -34.93
CA PHE A 36 -10.09 16.69 -33.50
C PHE A 36 -10.03 15.25 -33.01
N ARG A 37 -10.73 14.31 -33.67
CA ARG A 37 -10.64 12.87 -33.36
C ARG A 37 -9.41 12.21 -33.98
N GLU A 38 -8.97 12.70 -35.13
CA GLU A 38 -7.77 12.20 -35.82
C GLU A 38 -6.47 12.72 -35.18
N ILE A 39 -6.53 13.80 -34.39
CA ILE A 39 -5.40 14.34 -33.64
C ILE A 39 -5.52 13.87 -32.18
N ASP A 40 -4.52 13.15 -31.68
CA ASP A 40 -4.42 12.78 -30.26
C ASP A 40 -4.12 14.02 -29.39
N THR A 41 -5.16 14.83 -29.19
CA THR A 41 -5.07 16.11 -28.50
C THR A 41 -4.72 15.91 -27.02
N ILE A 42 -5.15 14.79 -26.43
CA ILE A 42 -4.91 14.47 -25.02
C ILE A 42 -3.47 13.99 -24.84
N GLY A 43 -3.01 13.03 -25.65
CA GLY A 43 -1.63 12.57 -25.61
C GLY A 43 -0.64 13.69 -25.91
N ASN A 44 -0.92 14.54 -26.91
CA ASN A 44 -0.08 15.71 -27.22
C ASN A 44 -0.09 16.75 -26.09
N ALA A 45 -1.22 16.96 -25.42
CA ALA A 45 -1.27 17.85 -24.25
C ALA A 45 -0.45 17.29 -23.09
N HIS A 46 -0.50 15.98 -22.82
CA HIS A 46 0.34 15.33 -21.81
C HIS A 46 1.82 15.42 -22.16
N ASN A 47 2.19 15.19 -23.42
CA ASN A 47 3.58 15.32 -23.88
C ASN A 47 4.08 16.76 -23.70
N LEU A 48 3.28 17.75 -24.14
CA LEU A 48 3.63 19.17 -23.97
C LEU A 48 3.74 19.56 -22.48
N MET A 49 2.84 19.05 -21.64
CA MET A 49 2.91 19.28 -20.20
C MET A 49 4.15 18.64 -19.58
N SER A 50 4.54 17.44 -20.02
CA SER A 50 5.78 16.79 -19.58
C SER A 50 7.02 17.55 -20.04
N GLU A 51 7.06 17.98 -21.30
CA GLU A 51 8.16 18.74 -21.89
C GLU A 51 8.35 20.10 -21.19
N LEU A 52 7.24 20.74 -20.82
CA LEU A 52 7.24 22.04 -20.14
C LEU A 52 7.17 21.91 -18.61
N TRP A 53 7.27 20.70 -18.04
CA TRP A 53 7.22 20.43 -16.60
C TRP A 53 5.98 21.03 -15.90
N LEU A 54 4.86 21.04 -16.62
CA LEU A 54 3.58 21.56 -16.18
C LEU A 54 2.77 20.49 -15.45
N HIS A 55 2.34 20.84 -14.25
CA HIS A 55 1.52 20.01 -13.40
C HIS A 55 0.02 20.30 -13.65
N PRO A 56 -0.82 19.27 -13.88
CA PRO A 56 -2.25 19.43 -14.19
C PRO A 56 -3.05 20.13 -13.09
N GLU A 57 -2.64 20.03 -11.83
CA GLU A 57 -3.31 20.70 -10.71
C GLU A 57 -3.16 22.24 -10.70
N PHE A 58 -2.22 22.78 -11.50
CA PHE A 58 -1.91 24.22 -11.53
C PHE A 58 -2.12 24.81 -12.93
N PRO A 59 -3.36 24.85 -13.44
CA PRO A 59 -3.63 25.35 -14.78
C PRO A 59 -3.36 26.86 -14.89
N HIS A 60 -2.60 27.23 -15.92
CA HIS A 60 -2.30 28.62 -16.29
C HIS A 60 -3.54 29.40 -16.75
N HIS A 61 -4.48 28.70 -17.38
CA HIS A 61 -5.72 29.28 -17.87
C HIS A 61 -6.91 28.54 -17.29
N ARG A 62 -7.82 29.28 -16.66
CA ARG A 62 -9.10 28.77 -16.17
C ARG A 62 -10.24 29.43 -16.95
N PRO A 63 -11.17 28.67 -17.54
CA PRO A 63 -12.26 29.24 -18.32
C PRO A 63 -13.13 30.17 -17.46
N GLN A 64 -13.35 31.41 -17.91
CA GLN A 64 -14.11 32.40 -17.15
C GLN A 64 -15.64 32.27 -17.32
N ASN A 65 -16.11 31.57 -18.38
CA ASN A 65 -17.53 31.38 -18.70
C ASN A 65 -17.82 29.92 -19.13
N GLY A 66 -18.93 29.34 -18.64
CA GLY A 66 -19.43 27.99 -18.97
C GLY A 66 -19.99 27.23 -17.75
N ASP A 67 -20.62 26.07 -17.95
CA ASP A 67 -21.13 25.18 -16.87
C ASP A 67 -20.05 24.73 -15.86
N ARG A 68 -18.77 24.91 -16.22
CA ARG A 68 -17.56 24.62 -15.42
C ARG A 68 -17.07 25.77 -14.54
N ARG A 69 -17.92 26.77 -14.21
CA ARG A 69 -17.55 27.85 -13.29
C ARG A 69 -17.49 27.35 -11.85
N GLN A 70 -16.45 26.60 -11.49
CA GLN A 70 -16.43 25.81 -10.27
C GLN A 70 -15.05 25.83 -9.62
N THR A 71 -14.66 26.99 -9.10
CA THR A 71 -13.37 27.17 -8.41
C THR A 71 -13.57 27.34 -6.91
N LEU A 72 -12.93 26.48 -6.13
CA LEU A 72 -12.77 26.61 -4.69
C LEU A 72 -11.45 27.35 -4.41
N ASN A 73 -11.53 28.53 -3.79
CA ASN A 73 -10.35 29.33 -3.52
C ASN A 73 -9.76 28.97 -2.16
N LEU A 74 -8.51 28.49 -2.18
CA LEU A 74 -7.69 28.34 -0.98
C LEU A 74 -6.69 29.50 -0.96
N VAL A 75 -6.98 30.53 -0.15
CA VAL A 75 -6.16 31.74 -0.01
C VAL A 75 -5.33 31.62 1.26
N MET A 76 -4.04 31.36 1.08
CA MET A 76 -3.05 31.32 2.15
C MET A 76 -2.87 32.70 2.75
N PHE A 77 -2.72 32.75 4.08
CA PHE A 77 -2.63 34.00 4.85
C PHE A 77 -3.81 34.96 4.63
N GLY A 78 -4.94 34.45 4.12
CA GLY A 78 -6.08 35.26 3.69
C GLY A 78 -6.89 35.89 4.82
N THR A 79 -6.63 35.54 6.09
CA THR A 79 -7.33 36.14 7.25
C THR A 79 -6.33 36.57 8.32
N PRO A 80 -5.95 37.85 8.40
CA PRO A 80 -5.16 38.36 9.51
C PRO A 80 -6.02 38.34 10.78
N ARG A 81 -5.58 37.63 11.82
CA ARG A 81 -6.16 37.69 13.17
C ARG A 81 -5.10 38.24 14.11
N LEU A 82 -5.28 39.49 14.54
CA LEU A 82 -4.34 40.24 15.40
C LEU A 82 -4.37 39.81 16.88
N GLU A 83 -5.21 38.84 17.27
CA GLU A 83 -5.52 38.54 18.67
C GLU A 83 -4.86 37.26 19.24
N SER A 84 -4.12 36.47 18.44
CA SER A 84 -3.42 35.28 18.97
C SER A 84 -1.95 35.54 19.26
N LYS A 85 -1.43 34.98 20.36
CA LYS A 85 0.01 34.98 20.73
C LYS A 85 0.94 34.40 19.65
N LEU A 86 0.37 33.74 18.64
CA LEU A 86 1.02 33.34 17.39
C LEU A 86 0.69 34.40 16.34
N SER A 87 1.72 35.06 15.80
CA SER A 87 1.65 35.99 14.66
C SER A 87 1.34 35.27 13.33
N ALA A 88 0.40 34.32 13.33
CA ALA A 88 0.07 33.48 12.18
C ALA A 88 -1.25 33.91 11.53
N SER A 89 -1.21 34.20 10.23
CA SER A 89 -2.41 34.49 9.44
C SER A 89 -3.08 33.18 8.98
N TYR A 90 -4.40 33.09 9.09
CA TYR A 90 -5.12 31.85 8.76
C TYR A 90 -5.27 31.69 7.24
N HIS A 91 -5.23 30.45 6.76
CA HIS A 91 -5.57 30.08 5.39
C HIS A 91 -7.10 30.03 5.23
N ARG A 92 -7.63 30.77 4.26
CA ARG A 92 -9.07 30.90 4.02
C ARG A 92 -9.50 30.02 2.85
N LEU A 93 -10.53 29.21 3.08
CA LEU A 93 -11.23 28.48 2.05
C LEU A 93 -12.52 29.23 1.69
N GLN A 94 -12.73 29.54 0.41
CA GLN A 94 -13.89 30.30 -0.05
C GLN A 94 -14.44 29.76 -1.37
N TRP A 95 -15.75 29.54 -1.40
CA TRP A 95 -16.52 29.25 -2.61
C TRP A 95 -17.83 30.02 -2.62
N CYS A 96 -18.23 30.50 -3.80
CA CYS A 96 -19.50 31.19 -4.02
C CYS A 96 -20.07 30.76 -5.37
N SER A 97 -21.35 30.36 -5.41
CA SER A 97 -22.05 30.02 -6.64
C SER A 97 -23.55 30.17 -6.50
N ASN A 98 -24.29 30.24 -7.61
CA ASN A 98 -25.75 30.18 -7.61
C ASN A 98 -26.28 28.73 -7.77
N ARG A 99 -25.39 27.73 -7.78
CA ARG A 99 -25.71 26.30 -7.93
C ARG A 99 -26.16 25.70 -6.60
N SER A 100 -27.44 25.39 -6.48
CA SER A 100 -28.03 24.78 -5.27
C SER A 100 -27.60 23.33 -5.07
N ASP A 101 -27.43 22.58 -6.16
CA ASP A 101 -26.97 21.20 -6.16
C ASP A 101 -25.56 21.04 -5.55
N ILE A 102 -24.63 21.94 -5.90
CA ILE A 102 -23.29 21.94 -5.30
C ILE A 102 -23.35 22.36 -3.82
N ALA A 103 -24.22 23.33 -3.50
CA ALA A 103 -24.43 23.75 -2.12
C ALA A 103 -24.97 22.60 -1.24
N GLU A 104 -25.92 21.82 -1.76
CA GLU A 104 -26.46 20.62 -1.11
C GLU A 104 -25.37 19.56 -0.92
N ASN A 105 -24.54 19.29 -1.94
CA ASN A 105 -23.44 18.34 -1.81
C ASN A 105 -22.40 18.78 -0.78
N LEU A 106 -22.01 20.05 -0.78
CA LEU A 106 -21.10 20.60 0.23
C LEU A 106 -21.72 20.52 1.63
N GLN A 107 -23.02 20.80 1.76
CA GLN A 107 -23.73 20.69 3.04
C GLN A 107 -23.79 19.23 3.53
N ALA A 108 -24.06 18.28 2.64
CA ALA A 108 -24.03 16.84 2.94
C ALA A 108 -22.64 16.36 3.37
N ALA A 109 -21.58 16.95 2.80
CA ALA A 109 -20.19 16.72 3.21
C ALA A 109 -19.80 17.47 4.52
N GLY A 110 -20.76 18.08 5.22
CA GLY A 110 -20.56 18.71 6.52
C GLY A 110 -20.07 20.16 6.48
N PHE A 111 -20.09 20.82 5.31
CA PHE A 111 -19.68 22.20 5.18
C PHE A 111 -20.83 23.18 5.49
N SER A 112 -20.51 24.26 6.22
CA SER A 112 -21.49 25.31 6.53
C SER A 112 -21.69 26.23 5.31
N ILE A 113 -22.85 26.10 4.68
CA ILE A 113 -23.27 26.95 3.57
C ILE A 113 -24.17 28.09 4.06
N ARG A 114 -23.89 29.30 3.59
CA ARG A 114 -24.64 30.52 3.92
C ARG A 114 -25.16 31.18 2.65
N SER A 115 -26.22 31.96 2.77
CA SER A 115 -26.66 32.85 1.68
C SER A 115 -25.58 33.90 1.38
N ALA A 116 -25.35 34.18 0.11
CA ALA A 116 -24.44 35.22 -0.34
C ALA A 116 -24.96 36.59 0.10
N LYS A 117 -24.06 37.49 0.52
CA LYS A 117 -24.43 38.76 1.19
C LYS A 117 -25.34 39.68 0.34
N ASN A 118 -25.31 39.57 -0.99
CA ASN A 118 -26.04 40.45 -1.92
C ASN A 118 -26.63 39.70 -3.15
N SER A 119 -26.91 38.39 -3.07
CA SER A 119 -27.48 37.63 -4.19
C SER A 119 -28.24 36.38 -3.73
N SER A 120 -29.03 35.78 -4.63
CA SER A 120 -29.69 34.47 -4.45
C SER A 120 -28.70 33.28 -4.51
N GLY A 121 -27.45 33.49 -4.12
CA GLY A 121 -26.36 32.53 -4.22
C GLY A 121 -25.98 31.90 -2.88
N TYR A 122 -25.20 30.84 -2.96
CA TYR A 122 -24.65 30.08 -1.85
C TYR A 122 -23.17 30.44 -1.66
N ARG A 123 -22.72 30.42 -0.41
CA ARG A 123 -21.35 30.72 -0.02
C ARG A 123 -20.85 29.76 1.06
N LEU A 124 -19.67 29.20 0.80
CA LEU A 124 -18.81 28.54 1.78
C LEU A 124 -17.66 29.48 2.11
N GLU A 125 -17.41 29.73 3.40
CA GLU A 125 -16.24 30.48 3.85
C GLU A 125 -15.82 29.98 5.24
N THR A 126 -14.63 29.40 5.32
CA THR A 126 -14.01 28.85 6.53
C THR A 126 -12.51 29.13 6.52
N ALA A 127 -11.85 29.01 7.66
CA ALA A 127 -10.40 29.25 7.76
C ALA A 127 -9.74 28.26 8.73
N ARG A 128 -8.47 27.96 8.50
CA ARG A 128 -7.62 27.11 9.36
C ARG A 128 -6.26 27.74 9.57
N VAL A 129 -5.67 27.51 10.74
CA VAL A 129 -4.30 27.94 11.06
C VAL A 129 -3.30 27.04 10.34
N SER A 130 -3.49 25.73 10.44
CA SER A 130 -2.66 24.75 9.76
C SER A 130 -2.95 24.73 8.27
N TYR A 131 -1.90 24.86 7.45
CA TYR A 131 -1.99 24.70 6.00
C TYR A 131 -2.43 23.28 5.61
N VAL A 132 -1.91 22.26 6.30
CA VAL A 132 -2.24 20.85 6.07
C VAL A 132 -3.74 20.62 6.27
N GLU A 133 -4.31 21.14 7.37
CA GLU A 133 -5.75 21.06 7.61
C GLU A 133 -6.56 21.85 6.57
N ALA A 134 -6.07 23.04 6.17
CA ALA A 134 -6.72 23.86 5.18
C ALA A 134 -6.76 23.18 3.80
N LEU A 135 -5.66 22.52 3.41
CA LEU A 135 -5.53 21.80 2.15
C LEU A 135 -6.37 20.52 2.17
N ALA A 136 -6.31 19.71 3.23
CA ALA A 136 -7.17 18.54 3.39
C ALA A 136 -8.66 18.92 3.35
N MET A 137 -9.02 20.06 3.94
CA MET A 137 -10.37 20.60 3.86
C MET A 137 -10.74 21.06 2.44
N ALA A 138 -9.80 21.68 1.72
CA ALA A 138 -10.01 22.09 0.34
C ALA A 138 -10.24 20.88 -0.57
N HIS A 139 -9.46 19.80 -0.42
CA HIS A 139 -9.68 18.54 -1.15
C HIS A 139 -11.05 17.95 -0.85
N ARG A 140 -11.44 17.82 0.42
CA ARG A 140 -12.78 17.31 0.77
C ARG A 140 -13.91 18.13 0.15
N ALA A 141 -13.80 19.46 0.16
CA ALA A 141 -14.82 20.33 -0.46
C ALA A 141 -14.79 20.24 -2.01
N ALA A 142 -13.60 20.12 -2.60
CA ALA A 142 -13.43 19.94 -4.03
C ALA A 142 -14.05 18.62 -4.50
N ASP A 143 -13.79 17.53 -3.81
CA ASP A 143 -14.33 16.19 -4.13
C ASP A 143 -15.86 16.17 -3.98
N ALA A 144 -16.38 16.74 -2.90
CA ALA A 144 -17.82 16.80 -2.66
C ALA A 144 -18.56 17.66 -3.70
N GLY A 145 -17.95 18.77 -4.11
CA GLY A 145 -18.56 19.73 -5.03
C GLY A 145 -18.15 19.59 -6.49
N GLU A 146 -17.31 18.61 -6.84
CA GLU A 146 -16.63 18.49 -8.14
C GLU A 146 -15.94 19.80 -8.58
N LEU A 147 -15.30 20.48 -7.62
CA LEU A 147 -14.68 21.80 -7.81
C LEU A 147 -13.18 21.71 -8.10
N GLU A 148 -12.66 22.69 -8.85
CA GLU A 148 -11.22 22.88 -9.01
C GLU A 148 -10.67 23.74 -7.87
N ILE A 149 -9.58 23.30 -7.23
CA ILE A 149 -8.90 24.09 -6.20
C ILE A 149 -8.01 25.15 -6.88
N ARG A 150 -8.20 26.41 -6.49
CA ARG A 150 -7.30 27.51 -6.86
C ARG A 150 -6.56 27.99 -5.62
N ARG A 151 -5.26 27.66 -5.58
CA ARG A 151 -4.34 28.07 -4.52
C ARG A 151 -3.86 29.50 -4.79
N ARG A 152 -3.92 30.34 -3.76
CA ARG A 152 -3.55 31.75 -3.80
C ARG A 152 -2.85 32.14 -2.50
N ALA A 153 -2.08 33.22 -2.51
CA ALA A 153 -1.50 33.81 -1.31
C ALA A 153 -1.92 35.28 -1.19
N LEU A 154 -2.22 35.73 0.03
CA LEU A 154 -2.33 37.15 0.33
C LEU A 154 -0.97 37.68 0.78
N VAL A 155 -0.37 38.58 0.00
CA VAL A 155 0.92 39.20 0.27
C VAL A 155 0.74 40.71 0.23
N ASN A 156 1.05 41.40 1.33
CA ASN A 156 0.91 42.87 1.44
C ASN A 156 -0.45 43.42 0.98
N GLY A 157 -1.54 42.68 1.22
CA GLY A 157 -2.90 43.08 0.84
C GLY A 157 -3.28 42.76 -0.60
N VAL A 158 -2.37 42.21 -1.41
CA VAL A 158 -2.61 41.79 -2.80
C VAL A 158 -2.67 40.26 -2.86
N ILE A 159 -3.60 39.72 -3.65
CA ILE A 159 -3.78 38.27 -3.82
C ILE A 159 -3.05 37.82 -5.08
N TYR A 160 -2.10 36.90 -4.91
CA TYR A 160 -1.35 36.27 -5.99
C TYR A 160 -1.76 34.82 -6.17
N ASP A 161 -1.73 34.31 -7.40
CA ASP A 161 -1.90 32.89 -7.65
C ASP A 161 -0.62 32.14 -7.26
N PHE A 162 -0.78 30.99 -6.60
CA PHE A 162 0.34 30.14 -6.25
C PHE A 162 0.56 29.10 -7.35
N MET A 163 1.78 29.01 -7.87
CA MET A 163 2.15 28.05 -8.91
C MET A 163 3.49 27.37 -8.57
N PRO A 164 3.73 26.14 -9.06
CA PRO A 164 5.03 25.50 -8.94
C PRO A 164 6.10 26.29 -9.69
N LEU A 165 7.33 26.29 -9.18
CA LEU A 165 8.46 26.96 -9.83
C LEU A 165 8.74 26.40 -11.22
N SER A 166 8.46 25.11 -11.46
CA SER A 166 8.61 24.48 -12.77
C SER A 166 7.69 25.05 -13.86
N HIS A 167 6.67 25.83 -13.49
CA HIS A 167 5.75 26.48 -14.43
C HIS A 167 6.25 27.83 -14.95
N LEU A 168 7.38 28.33 -14.41
CA LEU A 168 7.89 29.64 -14.79
C LEU A 168 8.38 29.63 -16.23
N HIS A 169 8.01 30.68 -16.96
CA HIS A 169 8.47 30.91 -18.33
C HIS A 169 8.84 32.38 -18.54
N PRO A 170 9.74 32.69 -19.49
CA PRO A 170 10.05 34.05 -19.87
C PRO A 170 8.79 34.91 -20.14
N GLY A 171 8.78 36.12 -19.60
CA GLY A 171 7.67 37.08 -19.66
C GLY A 171 6.63 36.93 -18.55
N MET A 172 6.65 35.85 -17.76
CA MET A 172 5.81 35.76 -16.56
C MET A 172 6.29 36.72 -15.47
N LYS A 173 5.37 37.17 -14.62
CA LYS A 173 5.67 38.02 -13.46
C LYS A 173 5.74 37.20 -12.19
N VAL A 174 6.79 37.41 -11.40
CA VAL A 174 7.00 36.79 -10.09
C VAL A 174 7.29 37.85 -9.05
N LEU A 175 7.00 37.55 -7.79
CA LEU A 175 7.43 38.38 -6.67
C LEU A 175 8.86 38.01 -6.29
N VAL A 176 9.72 39.01 -6.20
CA VAL A 176 11.10 38.89 -5.72
C VAL A 176 11.34 39.89 -4.60
N GLU A 177 12.21 39.52 -3.67
CA GLU A 177 12.62 40.42 -2.59
C GLU A 177 13.77 41.32 -3.06
N VAL A 178 13.55 42.63 -3.01
CA VAL A 178 14.52 43.67 -3.33
C VAL A 178 14.56 44.63 -2.14
N ASP A 179 15.72 44.75 -1.49
CA ASP A 179 15.93 45.62 -0.31
C ASP A 179 14.91 45.40 0.84
N GLY A 180 14.48 44.15 1.05
CA GLY A 180 13.51 43.79 2.10
C GLY A 180 12.04 44.04 1.73
N LEU A 181 11.76 44.39 0.48
CA LEU A 181 10.41 44.60 -0.07
C LEU A 181 10.13 43.62 -1.20
N LEU A 182 8.87 43.17 -1.32
CA LEU A 182 8.45 42.30 -2.42
C LEU A 182 7.96 43.13 -3.60
N GLU A 183 8.62 42.98 -4.75
CA GLU A 183 8.30 43.67 -6.00
C GLU A 183 8.02 42.67 -7.14
N GLU A 184 7.17 43.04 -8.10
CA GLU A 184 6.91 42.21 -9.29
C GLU A 184 8.02 42.39 -10.33
N HIS A 185 8.71 41.31 -10.67
CA HIS A 185 9.69 41.28 -11.76
C HIS A 185 9.24 40.34 -12.88
N SER A 186 9.61 40.68 -14.11
CA SER A 186 9.38 39.80 -15.26
C SER A 186 10.56 38.82 -15.39
N ILE A 187 10.24 37.56 -15.65
CA ILE A 187 11.24 36.53 -15.90
C ILE A 187 11.84 36.77 -17.28
N GLU A 188 13.14 36.92 -17.36
CA GLU A 188 13.85 37.11 -18.64
C GLU A 188 14.23 35.76 -19.27
N GLU A 189 14.69 34.83 -18.44
CA GLU A 189 15.17 33.51 -18.86
C GLU A 189 14.91 32.46 -17.76
N VAL A 190 14.78 31.19 -18.16
CA VAL A 190 14.66 30.05 -17.25
C VAL A 190 15.61 28.97 -17.74
N TYR A 191 16.51 28.53 -16.86
CA TYR A 191 17.43 27.41 -17.09
C TYR A 191 17.18 26.31 -16.06
N GLN A 192 17.59 25.09 -16.40
CA GLN A 192 17.48 23.93 -15.53
C GLN A 192 18.86 23.38 -15.26
N GLU A 193 19.11 23.05 -14.00
CA GLU A 193 20.34 22.41 -13.54
C GLU A 193 19.95 21.22 -12.67
N ASP A 194 20.60 20.08 -12.93
CA ASP A 194 20.45 18.91 -12.07
C ASP A 194 21.13 19.21 -10.73
N TYR A 195 20.33 19.25 -9.66
CA TYR A 195 20.84 19.48 -8.32
C TYR A 195 21.27 18.16 -7.68
N GLN A 196 22.56 18.07 -7.32
CA GLN A 196 23.09 17.02 -6.44
C GLN A 196 23.59 17.67 -5.16
N GLY A 197 22.81 17.56 -4.09
CA GLY A 197 23.13 18.13 -2.78
C GLY A 197 22.03 17.84 -1.76
N VAL A 198 22.26 18.27 -0.52
CA VAL A 198 21.36 17.99 0.61
C VAL A 198 20.14 18.92 0.55
N VAL A 199 18.95 18.34 0.72
CA VAL A 199 17.69 19.08 0.90
C VAL A 199 17.31 18.98 2.38
N TYR A 200 17.23 20.12 3.05
CA TYR A 200 16.92 20.16 4.49
C TYR A 200 15.42 20.28 4.72
N ASP A 201 14.85 19.48 5.61
CA ASP A 201 13.48 19.65 6.10
C ASP A 201 13.51 20.48 7.39
N LEU A 202 12.74 21.57 7.39
CA LEU A 202 12.47 22.36 8.58
C LEU A 202 11.10 21.96 9.11
N GLU A 203 11.11 21.15 10.16
CA GLU A 203 9.91 20.80 10.90
C GLU A 203 9.46 22.00 11.73
N VAL A 204 8.59 22.82 11.14
CA VAL A 204 7.89 23.90 11.83
C VAL A 204 6.50 23.40 12.18
N ASP A 205 6.10 23.52 13.45
CA ASP A 205 4.84 23.02 14.07
C ASP A 205 3.53 23.31 13.29
N VAL A 206 3.58 24.08 12.21
CA VAL A 206 2.45 24.49 11.36
C VAL A 206 2.74 24.52 9.85
N ALA A 207 3.98 24.27 9.43
CA ALA A 207 4.41 24.38 8.04
C ALA A 207 5.60 23.43 7.73
N HIS A 208 5.34 22.30 7.06
CA HIS A 208 6.42 21.44 6.53
C HIS A 208 7.13 22.13 5.37
N THR A 209 8.39 22.46 5.57
CA THR A 209 9.13 23.38 4.71
C THR A 209 10.47 22.79 4.36
N TYR A 210 10.81 22.71 3.07
CA TYR A 210 12.11 22.23 2.63
C TYR A 210 12.98 23.39 2.18
N VAL A 211 14.30 23.28 2.39
CA VAL A 211 15.29 24.23 1.91
C VAL A 211 16.21 23.51 0.94
N ALA A 212 16.17 23.91 -0.33
CA ALA A 212 17.08 23.44 -1.37
C ALA A 212 17.79 24.64 -1.98
N ASN A 213 19.12 24.69 -1.88
CA ASN A 213 19.95 25.80 -2.39
C ASN A 213 19.47 27.20 -1.93
N GLY A 214 19.08 27.33 -0.66
CA GLY A 214 18.55 28.58 -0.09
C GLY A 214 17.11 28.93 -0.50
N VAL A 215 16.44 28.09 -1.29
CA VAL A 215 15.03 28.27 -1.68
C VAL A 215 14.14 27.45 -0.76
N LEU A 216 13.17 28.15 -0.17
CA LEU A 216 12.18 27.59 0.75
C LEU A 216 10.97 27.05 -0.05
N VAL A 217 10.74 25.73 -0.05
CA VAL A 217 9.68 25.07 -0.84
C VAL A 217 8.69 24.29 0.03
N HIS A 218 7.45 24.20 -0.43
CA HIS A 218 6.32 23.56 0.27
C HIS A 218 5.73 22.42 -0.57
N ASN A 219 6.43 21.29 -0.68
CA ASN A 219 5.84 19.99 -1.04
C ASN A 219 6.90 18.87 -0.91
N SER A 220 6.49 17.78 -0.28
CA SER A 220 7.36 16.77 0.34
C SER A 220 7.83 15.65 -0.57
N ILE A 221 9.00 15.09 -0.24
CA ILE A 221 9.35 13.70 -0.47
C ILE A 221 10.03 13.14 0.83
N TYR A 222 9.40 12.14 1.52
CA TYR A 222 9.92 11.21 2.57
C TYR A 222 10.34 9.74 2.17
N SER A 223 11.56 9.20 2.35
CA SER A 223 11.85 7.73 2.39
C SER A 223 11.83 6.84 1.13
N PHE A 224 10.78 6.05 1.03
CA PHE A 224 10.20 5.59 -0.25
C PHE A 224 9.75 6.77 -1.14
N ARG A 225 9.85 7.95 -0.53
CA ARG A 225 9.84 9.31 -0.98
C ARG A 225 11.19 10.00 -0.57
N MET A 226 12.37 9.38 -0.45
CA MET A 226 13.71 9.94 -0.03
C MET A 226 13.90 10.55 1.39
N ALA A 227 14.30 9.79 2.40
CA ALA A 227 14.67 10.26 3.74
C ALA A 227 15.88 9.43 4.09
N ASP A 228 16.96 10.14 4.26
CA ASP A 228 18.28 9.58 4.20
C ASP A 228 18.81 9.50 5.62
N PHE A 229 19.14 8.29 6.07
CA PHE A 229 19.72 8.10 7.38
C PHE A 229 21.12 8.73 7.46
N THR A 230 21.75 9.02 6.30
CA THR A 230 23.00 9.79 6.24
C THR A 230 22.84 11.18 6.82
N ILE A 231 21.65 11.80 6.78
CA ILE A 231 21.40 13.11 7.40
C ILE A 231 21.79 13.11 8.88
N LEU A 232 21.49 12.01 9.60
CA LEU A 232 21.88 11.90 11.01
C LEU A 232 23.37 11.61 11.18
N LEU A 233 23.98 10.85 10.25
CA LEU A 233 25.42 10.56 10.25
C LEU A 233 26.27 11.80 9.94
N GLU A 234 25.78 12.64 9.03
CA GLU A 234 26.44 13.86 8.55
C GLU A 234 26.07 15.08 9.40
N PHE A 235 25.09 14.98 10.30
CA PHE A 235 24.63 16.08 11.15
C PHE A 235 25.78 16.78 11.90
N GLN A 236 26.76 16.02 12.37
CA GLN A 236 27.95 16.57 13.03
C GLN A 236 28.84 17.38 12.08
N ASN A 237 28.94 16.98 10.81
CA ASN A 237 29.70 17.69 9.80
C ASN A 237 28.97 18.96 9.33
N ASP A 238 27.64 18.88 9.18
CA ASP A 238 26.83 19.96 8.64
C ASP A 238 26.52 21.05 9.68
N PHE A 239 26.26 20.66 10.93
CA PHE A 239 25.75 21.55 11.99
C PHE A 239 26.48 21.43 13.33
N GLY A 240 27.35 20.42 13.50
CA GLY A 240 28.07 20.17 14.73
C GLY A 240 29.39 20.93 14.84
N ASP A 241 30.20 20.55 15.82
CA ASP A 241 31.55 21.09 16.02
C ASP A 241 32.62 20.33 15.22
N GLY A 242 32.22 19.27 14.49
CA GLY A 242 33.11 18.44 13.66
C GLY A 242 34.18 17.69 14.47
N LEU A 243 33.99 17.61 15.78
CA LEU A 243 34.87 16.89 16.70
C LEU A 243 34.51 15.40 16.70
N GLU A 244 35.47 14.55 17.10
CA GLU A 244 35.20 13.13 17.28
C GLU A 244 34.13 12.91 18.38
N ASP A 245 33.44 11.77 18.32
CA ASP A 245 32.29 11.44 19.17
C ASP A 245 32.55 11.58 20.67
N GLU A 246 33.79 11.41 21.13
CA GLU A 246 34.18 11.53 22.54
C GLU A 246 34.35 12.98 23.01
N ASP A 247 34.62 13.90 22.07
CA ASP A 247 34.97 15.30 22.34
C ASP A 247 33.88 16.30 21.92
N THR A 248 32.87 15.84 21.17
CA THR A 248 31.77 16.69 20.70
C THR A 248 30.96 17.29 21.85
N GLN A 249 30.67 18.58 21.75
CA GLN A 249 29.83 19.34 22.67
C GLN A 249 28.42 19.55 22.11
N THR A 250 28.21 19.20 20.84
CA THR A 250 26.97 19.44 20.10
C THR A 250 26.12 18.18 19.93
N MET A 251 26.70 16.98 20.13
CA MET A 251 25.97 15.72 20.15
C MET A 251 25.89 15.11 21.55
N VAL A 252 24.69 14.67 21.93
CA VAL A 252 24.45 13.94 23.18
C VAL A 252 23.88 12.56 22.84
N LYS A 253 24.60 11.50 23.19
CA LYS A 253 24.12 10.12 23.04
C LYS A 253 23.37 9.68 24.30
N LEU A 254 22.07 9.44 24.16
CA LEU A 254 21.26 8.85 25.22
C LEU A 254 21.39 7.31 25.16
N GLU A 255 22.25 6.75 26.01
CA GLU A 255 22.57 5.32 26.02
C GLU A 255 21.68 4.50 26.96
N GLU A 256 21.03 5.13 27.93
CA GLU A 256 20.20 4.42 28.90
C GLU A 256 18.81 4.11 28.33
N ASN A 257 18.45 2.83 28.30
CA ASN A 257 17.12 2.36 27.90
C ASN A 257 16.29 2.03 29.14
N TYR A 258 15.14 2.69 29.27
CA TYR A 258 14.21 2.56 30.39
C TYR A 258 13.00 1.67 30.07
N ARG A 259 12.87 1.18 28.83
CA ARG A 259 11.71 0.43 28.34
C ARG A 259 11.90 -1.08 28.55
N SER A 260 12.95 -1.61 27.92
CA SER A 260 13.13 -3.04 27.69
C SER A 260 14.03 -3.67 28.75
N CYS A 261 13.74 -4.92 29.11
CA CYS A 261 14.65 -5.76 29.89
C CYS A 261 15.98 -6.01 29.18
N GLU A 262 17.01 -6.32 29.96
CA GLU A 262 18.40 -6.48 29.49
C GLU A 262 18.53 -7.56 28.41
N ASN A 263 17.89 -8.74 28.55
CA ASN A 263 17.96 -9.80 27.53
C ASN A 263 17.41 -9.33 26.16
N ILE A 264 16.31 -8.57 26.15
CA ILE A 264 15.69 -8.05 24.91
C ILE A 264 16.61 -7.01 24.27
N LEU A 265 17.17 -6.11 25.09
CA LEU A 265 18.01 -5.03 24.61
C LEU A 265 19.37 -5.54 24.11
N GLU A 266 19.95 -6.53 24.77
CA GLU A 266 21.19 -7.17 24.35
C GLU A 266 21.02 -7.87 22.98
N ALA A 267 19.92 -8.61 22.81
CA ALA A 267 19.58 -9.20 21.52
C ALA A 267 19.39 -8.15 20.42
N ALA A 268 18.76 -7.00 20.74
CA ALA A 268 18.62 -5.89 19.80
C ALA A 268 19.96 -5.24 19.42
N ASN A 269 20.85 -5.02 20.40
CA ASN A 269 22.17 -4.45 20.18
C ASN A 269 23.02 -5.37 19.28
N GLN A 270 23.06 -6.68 19.55
CA GLN A 270 23.81 -7.62 18.71
C GLN A 270 23.25 -7.69 17.28
N LEU A 271 21.93 -7.64 17.11
CA LEU A 271 21.33 -7.60 15.78
C LEU A 271 21.83 -6.36 15.02
N ILE A 272 21.69 -5.16 15.59
CA ILE A 272 21.99 -3.91 14.88
C ILE A 272 23.50 -3.69 14.64
N GLU A 273 24.37 -4.36 15.38
CA GLU A 273 25.83 -4.35 15.15
C GLU A 273 26.22 -4.90 13.77
N ASN A 274 25.38 -5.73 13.14
CA ASN A 274 25.61 -6.22 11.79
C ASN A 274 25.40 -5.17 10.68
N ASN A 275 24.89 -3.97 11.01
CA ASN A 275 24.82 -2.85 10.05
C ASN A 275 26.17 -2.12 9.97
N SER A 276 26.66 -1.91 8.75
CA SER A 276 27.91 -1.20 8.49
C SER A 276 27.77 0.33 8.60
N GLN A 277 26.61 0.89 8.26
CA GLN A 277 26.36 2.33 8.27
C GLN A 277 25.48 2.73 9.45
N ARG A 278 26.11 2.95 10.62
CA ARG A 278 25.46 3.34 11.88
C ARG A 278 26.31 4.32 12.70
N ILE A 279 25.65 5.10 13.55
CA ILE A 279 26.32 5.81 14.65
C ILE A 279 26.67 4.77 15.71
N ASP A 280 27.92 4.76 16.17
CA ASP A 280 28.31 3.85 17.23
C ASP A 280 27.63 4.25 18.54
N LYS A 281 26.66 3.43 18.93
CA LYS A 281 25.80 3.64 20.08
C LYS A 281 25.38 2.28 20.61
N ILE A 282 25.65 2.05 21.89
CA ILE A 282 25.24 0.84 22.60
C ILE A 282 24.22 1.25 23.64
N LEU A 283 23.03 0.65 23.59
CA LEU A 283 22.00 0.90 24.61
C LEU A 283 22.24 0.01 25.84
N LYS A 284 22.24 0.61 27.02
CA LYS A 284 22.38 -0.07 28.31
C LYS A 284 21.02 -0.13 28.99
N ALA A 285 20.59 -1.32 29.39
CA ALA A 285 19.32 -1.50 30.08
C ALA A 285 19.42 -0.97 31.51
N THR A 286 18.39 -0.25 31.97
CA THR A 286 18.24 0.13 33.39
C THR A 286 17.41 -0.88 34.17
N ARG A 287 16.80 -1.83 33.45
CA ARG A 287 16.00 -2.94 33.96
C ARG A 287 16.85 -4.21 33.97
N GLY A 288 16.57 -5.15 34.88
CA GLY A 288 17.31 -6.41 34.94
C GLY A 288 17.09 -7.32 33.73
N ALA A 289 17.80 -8.47 33.72
CA ALA A 289 17.76 -9.52 32.69
C ALA A 289 16.37 -9.76 32.07
N GLY A 290 15.35 -9.91 32.90
CA GLY A 290 14.01 -10.31 32.44
C GLY A 290 13.96 -11.79 32.04
N GLU A 291 12.93 -12.17 31.30
CA GLU A 291 12.78 -13.53 30.80
C GLU A 291 13.60 -13.78 29.52
N PRO A 292 13.95 -15.05 29.20
CA PRO A 292 14.58 -15.38 27.92
C PRO A 292 13.61 -15.14 26.75
N ILE A 293 14.16 -14.79 25.58
CA ILE A 293 13.40 -14.61 24.34
C ILE A 293 12.94 -15.97 23.85
N ILE A 294 11.65 -16.14 23.57
CA ILE A 294 11.11 -17.43 23.15
C ILE A 294 11.08 -17.50 21.62
N LEU A 295 11.74 -18.48 21.01
CA LEU A 295 11.67 -18.75 19.57
C LEU A 295 10.83 -20.00 19.30
N TYR A 296 9.71 -19.84 18.61
CA TYR A 296 8.84 -20.94 18.18
C TYR A 296 9.02 -21.25 16.69
N LYS A 297 9.10 -22.54 16.38
CA LYS A 297 9.05 -23.05 15.01
C LYS A 297 7.74 -23.78 14.81
N ALA A 298 6.84 -23.17 14.05
CA ALA A 298 5.59 -23.78 13.61
C ALA A 298 5.83 -24.68 12.39
N ASP A 299 4.98 -25.69 12.19
CA ASP A 299 4.91 -26.42 10.92
C ASP A 299 4.34 -25.50 9.84
N ASP A 300 3.23 -24.79 10.07
CA ASP A 300 2.63 -23.85 9.10
C ASP A 300 2.10 -22.53 9.71
N GLU A 301 1.56 -21.64 8.88
CA GLU A 301 1.02 -20.34 9.31
C GLU A 301 -0.18 -20.44 10.27
N ALA A 302 -0.95 -21.53 10.19
CA ALA A 302 -2.10 -21.74 11.08
C ALA A 302 -1.61 -22.16 12.47
N GLU A 303 -0.65 -23.08 12.55
CA GLU A 303 -0.02 -23.45 13.82
C GLU A 303 0.72 -22.26 14.46
N GLU A 304 1.36 -21.40 13.65
CA GLU A 304 1.98 -20.17 14.15
C GLU A 304 0.96 -19.26 14.85
N ALA A 305 -0.19 -19.03 14.22
CA ALA A 305 -1.27 -18.23 14.78
C ALA A 305 -1.87 -18.86 16.04
N GLU A 306 -2.10 -20.19 16.03
CA GLU A 306 -2.56 -20.93 17.21
C GLU A 306 -1.57 -20.84 18.37
N PHE A 307 -0.26 -20.96 18.12
CA PHE A 307 0.76 -20.79 19.15
C PHE A 307 0.68 -19.40 19.80
N VAL A 308 0.63 -18.33 18.99
CA VAL A 308 0.57 -16.96 19.50
C VAL A 308 -0.67 -16.76 20.36
N VAL A 309 -1.85 -17.16 19.87
CA VAL A 309 -3.11 -16.98 20.61
C VAL A 309 -3.16 -17.81 21.89
N ASN A 310 -2.68 -19.06 21.87
CA ASN A 310 -2.58 -19.89 23.06
C ASN A 310 -1.65 -19.27 24.12
N GLN A 311 -0.57 -18.62 23.70
CA GLN A 311 0.35 -17.94 24.63
C GLN A 311 -0.26 -16.67 25.22
N ILE A 312 -1.04 -15.91 24.45
CA ILE A 312 -1.80 -14.76 24.96
C ILE A 312 -2.74 -15.23 26.08
N GLN A 313 -3.54 -16.28 25.81
CA GLN A 313 -4.49 -16.82 26.79
C GLN A 313 -3.81 -17.39 28.04
N SER A 314 -2.68 -18.11 27.87
CA SER A 314 -1.91 -18.62 29.02
C SER A 314 -1.42 -17.47 29.88
N LEU A 315 -0.85 -16.43 29.25
CA LEU A 315 -0.29 -15.29 29.97
C LEU A 315 -1.33 -14.46 30.73
N GLU A 316 -2.46 -14.18 30.10
CA GLU A 316 -3.59 -13.51 30.73
C GLU A 316 -4.16 -14.35 31.87
N GLY A 317 -4.28 -15.68 31.69
CA GLY A 317 -4.79 -16.59 32.70
C GLY A 317 -3.85 -16.80 33.90
N ASP A 318 -2.53 -16.77 33.66
CA ASP A 318 -1.51 -16.99 34.68
C ASP A 318 -1.17 -15.70 35.45
N ASN A 319 -1.44 -14.52 34.88
CA ASN A 319 -1.09 -13.24 35.48
C ASN A 319 -2.26 -12.24 35.50
N PRO A 320 -2.89 -11.98 36.66
CA PRO A 320 -4.02 -11.06 36.80
C PRO A 320 -3.71 -9.60 36.46
N ASP A 321 -2.42 -9.22 36.42
CA ASP A 321 -1.98 -7.85 36.14
C ASP A 321 -1.71 -7.61 34.64
N ILE A 322 -1.82 -8.64 33.79
CA ILE A 322 -1.67 -8.54 32.33
C ILE A 322 -3.04 -8.66 31.67
N ASN A 323 -3.35 -7.67 30.85
CA ASN A 323 -4.62 -7.58 30.14
C ASN A 323 -4.41 -7.72 28.62
N LEU A 324 -5.50 -7.94 27.87
CA LEU A 324 -5.41 -8.08 26.40
C LEU A 324 -4.77 -6.88 25.69
N GLY A 325 -4.86 -5.68 26.27
CA GLY A 325 -4.24 -4.45 25.76
C GLY A 325 -2.71 -4.44 25.82
N ASP A 326 -2.10 -5.33 26.60
CA ASP A 326 -0.66 -5.40 26.82
C ASP A 326 0.07 -6.24 25.75
N PHE A 327 -0.68 -6.88 24.86
CA PHE A 327 -0.16 -7.75 23.81
C PHE A 327 -0.16 -7.06 22.46
N ALA A 328 0.97 -7.16 21.75
CA ALA A 328 1.08 -6.79 20.35
C ALA A 328 1.60 -7.93 19.48
N ILE A 329 0.98 -8.12 18.31
CA ILE A 329 1.42 -9.02 17.25
C ILE A 329 1.95 -8.15 16.11
N LEU A 330 3.26 -8.23 15.87
CA LEU A 330 3.99 -7.45 14.89
C LEU A 330 4.38 -8.33 13.69
N TYR A 331 4.00 -7.87 12.50
CA TYR A 331 4.30 -8.54 11.23
C TYR A 331 4.89 -7.57 10.20
N ARG A 332 5.47 -8.10 9.12
CA ARG A 332 6.14 -7.30 8.08
C ARG A 332 5.17 -6.75 7.04
N THR A 333 4.16 -7.54 6.63
CA THR A 333 3.15 -7.14 5.64
C THR A 333 1.74 -7.33 6.17
N ASN A 334 0.80 -6.51 5.70
CA ASN A 334 -0.60 -6.57 6.14
C ASN A 334 -1.28 -7.91 5.78
N ALA A 335 -0.81 -8.64 4.76
CA ALA A 335 -1.37 -9.95 4.42
C ALA A 335 -1.20 -10.96 5.56
N GLN A 336 -0.11 -10.87 6.34
CA GLN A 336 0.16 -11.79 7.47
C GLN A 336 -0.85 -11.68 8.60
N SER A 337 -1.63 -10.61 8.71
CA SER A 337 -2.63 -10.44 9.78
C SER A 337 -3.74 -11.49 9.75
N ARG A 338 -4.16 -11.93 8.55
CA ARG A 338 -5.33 -12.79 8.34
C ARG A 338 -5.33 -14.06 9.20
N PRO A 339 -4.28 -14.91 9.24
CA PRO A 339 -4.31 -16.11 10.09
C PRO A 339 -4.44 -15.82 11.58
N PHE A 340 -3.87 -14.71 12.06
CA PHE A 340 -4.04 -14.31 13.45
C PHE A 340 -5.45 -13.79 13.73
N GLU A 341 -6.01 -12.98 12.82
CA GLU A 341 -7.40 -12.50 12.91
C GLU A 341 -8.37 -13.69 13.00
N ASP A 342 -8.21 -14.71 12.14
CA ASP A 342 -9.08 -15.90 12.14
C ASP A 342 -9.07 -16.65 13.49
N VAL A 343 -7.88 -16.89 14.06
CA VAL A 343 -7.77 -17.62 15.33
C VAL A 343 -8.29 -16.77 16.50
N LEU A 344 -8.04 -15.46 16.51
CA LEU A 344 -8.56 -14.54 17.53
C LEU A 344 -10.09 -14.51 17.52
N VAL A 345 -10.71 -14.40 16.34
CA VAL A 345 -12.17 -14.46 16.19
C VAL A 345 -12.71 -15.81 16.64
N LYS A 346 -12.08 -16.91 16.22
CA LYS A 346 -12.49 -18.28 16.59
C LYS A 346 -12.46 -18.52 18.11
N GLN A 347 -11.49 -17.93 18.80
CA GLN A 347 -11.35 -18.01 20.26
C GLN A 347 -12.08 -16.88 21.01
N ASN A 348 -12.82 -16.02 20.29
CA ASN A 348 -13.56 -14.89 20.84
C ASN A 348 -12.67 -13.92 21.66
N ILE A 349 -11.46 -13.65 21.17
CA ILE A 349 -10.51 -12.70 21.76
C ILE A 349 -10.60 -11.38 21.01
N PRO A 350 -10.92 -10.26 21.68
CA PRO A 350 -11.03 -8.96 21.05
C PRO A 350 -9.67 -8.45 20.58
N TYR A 351 -9.63 -7.94 19.35
CA TYR A 351 -8.41 -7.42 18.73
C TYR A 351 -8.66 -6.11 17.97
N THR A 352 -7.57 -5.39 17.68
CA THR A 352 -7.58 -4.17 16.86
C THR A 352 -6.41 -4.18 15.87
N VAL A 353 -6.63 -3.70 14.65
CA VAL A 353 -5.58 -3.51 13.64
C VAL A 353 -5.13 -2.06 13.66
N VAL A 354 -3.92 -1.77 14.12
CA VAL A 354 -3.39 -0.40 14.23
C VAL A 354 -2.81 0.05 12.89
N GLY A 355 -3.21 1.24 12.45
CA GLY A 355 -2.72 1.82 11.19
C GLY A 355 -3.26 1.15 9.92
N GLY A 356 -4.30 0.31 10.04
CA GLY A 356 -4.89 -0.42 8.92
C GLY A 356 -6.36 -0.77 9.15
N LEU A 357 -6.98 -1.39 8.15
CA LEU A 357 -8.31 -1.99 8.26
C LEU A 357 -8.16 -3.49 8.54
N LYS A 358 -9.14 -4.04 9.26
CA LYS A 358 -9.34 -5.50 9.38
C LYS A 358 -9.36 -6.15 8.02
N PHE A 359 -8.94 -7.40 7.92
CA PHE A 359 -8.73 -8.08 6.62
C PHE A 359 -9.94 -7.96 5.68
N TYR A 360 -11.13 -8.38 6.13
CA TYR A 360 -12.35 -8.34 5.33
C TYR A 360 -12.92 -6.94 5.10
N ASP A 361 -12.39 -5.91 5.78
CA ASP A 361 -12.81 -4.53 5.60
C ASP A 361 -12.03 -3.77 4.52
N ARG A 362 -10.90 -4.32 4.09
CA ARG A 362 -10.03 -3.73 3.05
C ARG A 362 -10.76 -3.62 1.72
N LYS A 363 -10.43 -2.59 0.94
CA LYS A 363 -11.15 -2.24 -0.29
C LYS A 363 -11.11 -3.39 -1.29
N GLU A 364 -9.92 -3.91 -1.54
CA GLU A 364 -9.65 -5.00 -2.47
C GLU A 364 -10.33 -6.30 -2.07
N ILE A 365 -10.35 -6.61 -0.78
CA ILE A 365 -11.04 -7.78 -0.26
C ILE A 365 -12.56 -7.64 -0.43
N LYS A 366 -13.12 -6.48 -0.07
CA LYS A 366 -14.55 -6.20 -0.29
C LYS A 366 -14.94 -6.21 -1.76
N ASP A 367 -14.06 -5.79 -2.66
CA ASP A 367 -14.32 -5.83 -4.11
C ASP A 367 -14.40 -7.28 -4.59
N VAL A 368 -13.43 -8.13 -4.22
CA VAL A 368 -13.42 -9.56 -4.59
C VAL A 368 -14.59 -10.31 -3.96
N VAL A 369 -14.88 -10.07 -2.67
CA VAL A 369 -16.05 -10.64 -1.99
C VAL A 369 -17.35 -10.18 -2.64
N ALA A 370 -17.44 -8.93 -3.12
CA ALA A 370 -18.62 -8.46 -3.84
C ALA A 370 -18.80 -9.15 -5.20
N TYR A 371 -17.72 -9.49 -5.91
CA TYR A 371 -17.84 -10.36 -7.08
C TYR A 371 -18.43 -11.73 -6.71
N LEU A 372 -17.87 -12.37 -5.69
CA LEU A 372 -18.35 -13.67 -5.23
C LEU A 372 -19.82 -13.61 -4.79
N ARG A 373 -20.23 -12.55 -4.08
CA ARG A 373 -21.63 -12.34 -3.67
C ARG A 373 -22.56 -12.08 -4.85
N ALA A 374 -22.14 -11.32 -5.85
CA ALA A 374 -22.91 -11.08 -7.07
C ALA A 374 -23.12 -12.37 -7.87
N ILE A 375 -22.12 -13.26 -7.87
CA ILE A 375 -22.21 -14.59 -8.49
C ILE A 375 -23.14 -15.48 -7.66
N ALA A 376 -22.95 -15.59 -6.35
CA ALA A 376 -23.75 -16.45 -5.49
C ALA A 376 -25.22 -16.00 -5.36
N ASN A 377 -25.48 -14.70 -5.39
CA ASN A 377 -26.81 -14.11 -5.23
C ASN A 377 -27.03 -12.95 -6.23
N PRO A 378 -27.69 -13.21 -7.38
CA PRO A 378 -28.00 -12.18 -8.37
C PRO A 378 -28.93 -11.07 -7.85
N SER A 379 -29.62 -11.27 -6.72
CA SER A 379 -30.44 -10.21 -6.10
C SER A 379 -29.62 -9.22 -5.27
N ASP A 380 -28.32 -9.48 -5.03
CA ASP A 380 -27.44 -8.56 -4.28
C ASP A 380 -27.02 -7.36 -5.15
N THR A 381 -27.93 -6.39 -5.23
CA THR A 381 -27.75 -5.15 -5.99
C THR A 381 -26.56 -4.32 -5.45
N VAL A 382 -26.28 -4.37 -4.14
CA VAL A 382 -25.18 -3.62 -3.53
C VAL A 382 -23.84 -4.16 -4.04
N SER A 383 -23.68 -5.48 -4.04
CA SER A 383 -22.48 -6.14 -4.55
C SER A 383 -22.28 -5.89 -6.04
N LEU A 384 -23.36 -6.02 -6.85
CA LEU A 384 -23.31 -5.71 -8.29
C LEU A 384 -22.85 -4.28 -8.57
N LEU A 385 -23.42 -3.29 -7.88
CA LEU A 385 -23.06 -1.87 -8.05
C LEU A 385 -21.62 -1.56 -7.63
N ARG A 386 -21.08 -2.30 -6.66
CA ARG A 386 -19.69 -2.14 -6.22
C ARG A 386 -18.69 -2.56 -7.30
N VAL A 387 -18.97 -3.67 -8.00
CA VAL A 387 -18.00 -4.29 -8.90
C VAL A 387 -18.24 -4.01 -10.39
N ILE A 388 -19.41 -3.49 -10.77
CA ILE A 388 -19.77 -3.20 -12.16
C ILE A 388 -18.69 -2.40 -12.90
N ASN A 389 -18.06 -1.43 -12.23
CA ASN A 389 -17.02 -0.56 -12.79
C ASN A 389 -15.67 -0.66 -12.05
N THR A 390 -15.42 -1.78 -11.37
CA THR A 390 -14.15 -2.04 -10.66
C THR A 390 -13.55 -3.39 -11.12
N PRO A 391 -12.47 -3.44 -11.92
CA PRO A 391 -11.69 -2.32 -12.47
C PRO A 391 -12.48 -1.46 -13.46
N ARG A 392 -11.94 -0.28 -13.83
CA ARG A 392 -12.66 0.70 -14.66
C ARG A 392 -13.02 0.13 -16.04
N ARG A 393 -14.32 0.09 -16.36
CA ARG A 393 -14.88 -0.41 -17.63
C ARG A 393 -15.47 0.69 -18.52
N GLY A 394 -15.34 1.95 -18.12
CA GLY A 394 -15.96 3.08 -18.81
C GLY A 394 -17.47 3.17 -18.62
N ILE A 395 -18.00 2.56 -17.55
CA ILE A 395 -19.42 2.62 -17.19
C ILE A 395 -19.63 3.84 -16.29
N GLY A 396 -20.28 4.88 -16.83
CA GLY A 396 -20.49 6.15 -16.12
C GLY A 396 -21.67 6.10 -15.14
N LYS A 397 -21.68 7.02 -14.17
CA LYS A 397 -22.75 7.13 -13.16
C LYS A 397 -24.15 7.23 -13.77
N ALA A 398 -24.33 8.06 -14.80
CA ALA A 398 -25.63 8.20 -15.48
C ALA A 398 -26.14 6.89 -16.11
N THR A 399 -25.23 6.04 -16.61
CA THR A 399 -25.59 4.71 -17.12
C THR A 399 -26.04 3.79 -15.99
N VAL A 400 -25.31 3.78 -14.88
CA VAL A 400 -25.67 2.99 -13.70
C VAL A 400 -27.03 3.43 -13.15
N ASP A 401 -27.25 4.75 -13.00
CA ASP A 401 -28.51 5.31 -12.51
C ASP A 401 -29.69 4.97 -13.43
N ALA A 402 -29.48 4.95 -14.76
CA ALA A 402 -30.51 4.56 -15.71
C ALA A 402 -30.89 3.07 -15.57
N LEU A 403 -29.91 2.18 -15.41
CA LEU A 403 -30.14 0.74 -15.22
C LEU A 403 -30.84 0.45 -13.88
N VAL A 404 -30.39 1.10 -12.80
CA VAL A 404 -31.01 0.99 -11.46
C VAL A 404 -32.43 1.58 -11.48
N GLY A 405 -32.63 2.71 -12.15
CA GLY A 405 -33.93 3.35 -12.30
C GLY A 405 -34.93 2.45 -13.05
N ALA A 406 -34.49 1.79 -14.13
CA ALA A 406 -35.31 0.83 -14.86
C ALA A 406 -35.69 -0.39 -14.01
N ALA A 407 -34.72 -0.97 -13.29
CA ALA A 407 -34.96 -2.08 -12.36
C ALA A 407 -35.99 -1.69 -11.28
N GLY A 408 -35.86 -0.49 -10.69
CA GLY A 408 -36.79 0.03 -9.69
C GLY A 408 -38.20 0.26 -10.23
N GLN A 409 -38.34 0.80 -11.45
CA GLN A 409 -39.65 1.00 -12.09
C GLN A 409 -40.37 -0.31 -12.40
N LEU A 410 -39.62 -1.33 -12.85
CA LEU A 410 -40.14 -2.65 -13.16
C LEU A 410 -40.31 -3.54 -11.93
N SER A 411 -39.81 -3.11 -10.76
CA SER A 411 -39.81 -3.88 -9.51
C SER A 411 -39.14 -5.25 -9.65
N ILE A 412 -38.06 -5.30 -10.42
CA ILE A 412 -37.24 -6.51 -10.63
C ILE A 412 -35.81 -6.29 -10.12
N PRO A 413 -35.07 -7.35 -9.77
CA PRO A 413 -33.66 -7.25 -9.42
C PRO A 413 -32.84 -6.59 -10.54
N LEU A 414 -31.81 -5.81 -10.16
CA LEU A 414 -30.90 -5.17 -11.13
C LEU A 414 -30.29 -6.19 -12.10
N TRP A 415 -30.02 -7.41 -11.63
CA TRP A 415 -29.48 -8.48 -12.45
C TRP A 415 -30.37 -8.85 -13.65
N GLU A 416 -31.70 -8.83 -13.51
CA GLU A 416 -32.59 -9.13 -14.63
C GLU A 416 -32.41 -8.14 -15.79
N ILE A 417 -32.22 -6.85 -15.46
CA ILE A 417 -31.89 -5.82 -16.45
C ILE A 417 -30.51 -6.02 -17.05
N LEU A 418 -29.50 -6.37 -16.23
CA LEU A 418 -28.12 -6.55 -16.69
C LEU A 418 -27.96 -7.79 -17.57
N SER A 419 -28.71 -8.85 -17.30
CA SER A 419 -28.67 -10.11 -18.05
C SER A 419 -29.41 -10.06 -19.39
N ASP A 420 -30.34 -9.11 -19.57
CA ASP A 420 -31.00 -8.88 -20.86
C ASP A 420 -30.22 -7.90 -21.72
N GLU A 421 -29.54 -8.45 -22.74
CA GLU A 421 -28.76 -7.67 -23.70
C GLU A 421 -29.59 -6.57 -24.40
N THR A 422 -30.88 -6.81 -24.63
CA THR A 422 -31.78 -5.84 -25.28
C THR A 422 -32.00 -4.62 -24.39
N SER A 423 -32.29 -4.86 -23.10
CA SER A 423 -32.43 -3.82 -22.09
C SER A 423 -31.14 -3.02 -21.93
N VAL A 424 -29.99 -3.69 -21.82
CA VAL A 424 -28.69 -3.01 -21.70
C VAL A 424 -28.38 -2.17 -22.94
N ASN A 425 -28.57 -2.70 -24.15
CA ASN A 425 -28.32 -1.97 -25.40
C ASN A 425 -29.19 -0.72 -25.53
N THR A 426 -30.40 -0.76 -24.97
CA THR A 426 -31.33 0.37 -24.98
C THR A 426 -30.96 1.43 -23.93
N LEU A 427 -30.62 1.01 -22.71
CA LEU A 427 -30.44 1.91 -21.56
C LEU A 427 -29.00 2.42 -21.40
N ALA A 428 -27.99 1.64 -21.76
CA ALA A 428 -26.60 1.94 -21.49
C ALA A 428 -25.87 2.68 -22.64
N GLY A 429 -26.49 2.79 -23.82
CA GLY A 429 -25.96 3.53 -24.96
C GLY A 429 -24.51 3.16 -25.29
N ARG A 430 -23.59 4.13 -25.22
CA ARG A 430 -22.15 3.91 -25.52
C ARG A 430 -21.46 2.92 -24.58
N ALA A 431 -21.99 2.73 -23.37
CA ALA A 431 -21.43 1.81 -22.38
C ALA A 431 -22.03 0.38 -22.47
N ALA A 432 -22.99 0.15 -23.38
CA ALA A 432 -23.70 -1.13 -23.48
C ALA A 432 -22.75 -2.33 -23.64
N LYS A 433 -21.73 -2.21 -24.49
CA LYS A 433 -20.72 -3.27 -24.65
C LYS A 433 -20.01 -3.62 -23.34
N SER A 434 -19.61 -2.61 -22.56
CA SER A 434 -18.94 -2.82 -21.27
C SER A 434 -19.86 -3.47 -20.24
N VAL A 435 -21.13 -3.06 -20.21
CA VAL A 435 -22.15 -3.64 -19.31
C VAL A 435 -22.45 -5.09 -19.71
N ASN A 436 -22.63 -5.38 -21.00
CA ASN A 436 -22.86 -6.74 -21.50
C ASN A 436 -21.66 -7.65 -21.19
N ASN A 437 -20.43 -7.18 -21.39
CA ASN A 437 -19.24 -7.96 -21.03
C ASN A 437 -19.19 -8.27 -19.53
N PHE A 438 -19.59 -7.32 -18.68
CA PHE A 438 -19.68 -7.53 -17.24
C PHE A 438 -20.79 -8.55 -16.88
N ALA A 439 -21.97 -8.44 -17.50
CA ALA A 439 -23.04 -9.40 -17.29
C ALA A 439 -22.66 -10.81 -17.76
N GLN A 440 -21.96 -10.94 -18.89
CA GLN A 440 -21.44 -12.22 -19.37
C GLN A 440 -20.43 -12.84 -18.40
N LEU A 441 -19.52 -12.04 -17.83
CA LEU A 441 -18.57 -12.49 -16.81
C LEU A 441 -19.30 -13.09 -15.61
N ILE A 442 -20.25 -12.36 -15.01
CA ILE A 442 -20.98 -12.83 -13.83
C ILE A 442 -21.87 -14.04 -14.16
N GLY A 443 -22.58 -13.99 -15.29
CA GLY A 443 -23.48 -15.07 -15.74
C GLY A 443 -22.74 -16.38 -16.02
N LYS A 444 -21.56 -16.31 -16.63
CA LYS A 444 -20.70 -17.47 -16.85
C LYS A 444 -20.35 -18.19 -15.55
N TRP A 445 -19.90 -17.46 -14.53
CA TRP A 445 -19.52 -18.08 -13.25
C TRP A 445 -20.73 -18.53 -12.44
N GLN A 446 -21.90 -17.89 -12.62
CA GLN A 446 -23.17 -18.36 -12.05
C GLN A 446 -23.57 -19.74 -12.57
N GLU A 447 -23.47 -19.96 -13.87
CA GLU A 447 -23.79 -21.25 -14.50
C GLU A 447 -22.89 -22.38 -14.00
N GLN A 448 -21.66 -22.06 -13.57
CA GLN A 448 -20.65 -23.02 -13.15
C GLN A 448 -20.64 -23.32 -11.64
N LEU A 449 -21.43 -22.61 -10.82
CA LEU A 449 -21.39 -22.71 -9.35
C LEU A 449 -21.54 -24.14 -8.79
N GLY A 450 -22.20 -25.05 -9.52
CA GLY A 450 -22.36 -26.44 -9.11
C GLY A 450 -21.19 -27.36 -9.45
N ASP A 451 -20.33 -26.94 -10.38
CA ASP A 451 -19.29 -27.79 -10.99
C ASP A 451 -17.86 -27.34 -10.64
N VAL A 452 -17.69 -26.12 -10.12
CA VAL A 452 -16.38 -25.55 -9.78
C VAL A 452 -16.25 -25.23 -8.30
N THR A 453 -15.00 -25.29 -7.84
CA THR A 453 -14.59 -24.91 -6.48
C THR A 453 -14.56 -23.38 -6.30
N VAL A 454 -14.59 -22.90 -5.05
CA VAL A 454 -14.52 -21.46 -4.71
C VAL A 454 -13.23 -20.85 -5.24
N THR A 455 -12.12 -21.56 -5.07
CA THR A 455 -10.78 -21.22 -5.56
C THR A 455 -10.77 -21.02 -7.09
N GLN A 456 -11.46 -21.89 -7.83
CA GLN A 456 -11.60 -21.77 -9.29
C GLN A 456 -12.44 -20.56 -9.70
N VAL A 457 -13.57 -20.32 -9.02
CA VAL A 457 -14.40 -19.12 -9.27
C VAL A 457 -13.59 -17.85 -9.00
N LEU A 458 -12.87 -17.79 -7.87
CA LEU A 458 -12.12 -16.61 -7.48
C LEU A 458 -10.99 -16.30 -8.48
N ASN A 459 -10.18 -17.28 -8.87
CA ASN A 459 -9.14 -17.07 -9.88
C ASN A 459 -9.72 -16.65 -11.22
N GLY A 460 -10.76 -17.34 -11.69
CA GLY A 460 -11.37 -17.04 -12.97
C GLY A 460 -11.97 -15.64 -13.03
N VAL A 461 -12.61 -15.19 -11.95
CA VAL A 461 -13.09 -13.82 -11.81
C VAL A 461 -11.94 -12.82 -11.79
N LEU A 462 -10.89 -13.05 -11.00
CA LEU A 462 -9.75 -12.13 -10.88
C LEU A 462 -9.04 -11.93 -12.22
N GLU A 463 -8.87 -13.00 -12.99
CA GLU A 463 -8.24 -12.98 -14.32
C GLU A 463 -9.15 -12.30 -15.36
N GLU A 464 -10.39 -12.78 -15.53
CA GLU A 464 -11.29 -12.31 -16.59
C GLU A 464 -11.82 -10.90 -16.35
N SER A 465 -11.99 -10.50 -15.09
CA SER A 465 -12.34 -9.12 -14.74
C SER A 465 -11.21 -8.13 -15.01
N GLY A 466 -9.96 -8.62 -15.09
CA GLY A 466 -8.75 -7.82 -15.17
C GLY A 466 -8.33 -7.16 -13.86
N TYR A 467 -8.86 -7.61 -12.71
CA TYR A 467 -8.64 -6.96 -11.40
C TYR A 467 -7.16 -6.95 -11.01
N ILE A 468 -6.48 -8.11 -11.08
CA ILE A 468 -5.05 -8.21 -10.76
C ILE A 468 -4.21 -7.40 -11.76
N ARG A 469 -4.56 -7.45 -13.04
CA ARG A 469 -3.86 -6.70 -14.10
C ARG A 469 -3.96 -5.18 -13.90
N ASP A 470 -5.11 -4.69 -13.45
CA ASP A 470 -5.31 -3.28 -13.11
C ASP A 470 -4.39 -2.85 -11.97
N LEU A 471 -4.28 -3.65 -10.90
CA LEU A 471 -3.35 -3.39 -9.81
C LEU A 471 -1.89 -3.45 -10.28
N GLN A 472 -1.50 -4.45 -11.06
CA GLN A 472 -0.14 -4.57 -11.61
C GLN A 472 0.25 -3.38 -12.48
N THR A 473 -0.70 -2.80 -13.22
CA THR A 473 -0.46 -1.63 -14.09
C THR A 473 -0.17 -0.36 -13.28
N GLN A 474 -0.60 -0.28 -12.02
CA GLN A 474 -0.33 0.88 -11.15
C GLN A 474 1.14 0.95 -10.71
N GLY A 475 1.83 -0.20 -10.62
CA GLY A 475 3.28 -0.27 -10.46
C GLY A 475 3.86 0.39 -9.21
N ASN A 476 3.06 0.54 -8.14
CA ASN A 476 3.48 1.13 -6.88
C ASN A 476 3.36 0.13 -5.71
N ASP A 477 4.00 0.43 -4.58
CA ASP A 477 4.03 -0.48 -3.42
C ASP A 477 2.64 -0.74 -2.83
N GLU A 478 1.76 0.27 -2.84
CA GLU A 478 0.38 0.11 -2.38
C GLU A 478 -0.39 -0.92 -3.23
N ALA A 479 -0.15 -0.95 -4.54
CA ALA A 479 -0.76 -1.92 -5.43
C ALA A 479 -0.23 -3.33 -5.19
N GLU A 480 1.07 -3.48 -4.90
CA GLU A 480 1.65 -4.77 -4.50
C GLU A 480 1.02 -5.28 -3.20
N ASP A 481 0.89 -4.42 -2.18
CA ASP A 481 0.25 -4.79 -0.91
C ASP A 481 -1.20 -5.25 -1.12
N ARG A 482 -1.94 -4.57 -2.01
CA ARG A 482 -3.31 -4.99 -2.38
C ARG A 482 -3.30 -6.35 -3.10
N ILE A 483 -2.35 -6.61 -3.98
CA ILE A 483 -2.19 -7.91 -4.63
C ILE A 483 -1.91 -9.01 -3.59
N GLN A 484 -1.04 -8.75 -2.62
CA GLN A 484 -0.76 -9.68 -1.52
C GLN A 484 -2.02 -9.98 -0.70
N ASN A 485 -2.83 -8.96 -0.38
CA ASN A 485 -4.10 -9.15 0.33
C ASN A 485 -5.07 -10.04 -0.49
N VAL A 486 -5.18 -9.83 -1.80
CA VAL A 486 -6.02 -10.66 -2.67
C VAL A 486 -5.52 -12.10 -2.75
N ASN A 487 -4.20 -12.32 -2.82
CA ASN A 487 -3.62 -13.67 -2.75
C ASN A 487 -3.90 -14.34 -1.41
N GLU A 488 -3.93 -13.58 -0.33
CA GLU A 488 -4.27 -14.12 0.98
C GLU A 488 -5.74 -14.53 1.08
N LEU A 489 -6.64 -13.82 0.39
CA LEU A 489 -8.04 -14.25 0.26
C LEU A 489 -8.17 -15.55 -0.53
N PHE A 490 -7.33 -15.75 -1.54
CA PHE A 490 -7.24 -17.01 -2.28
C PHE A 490 -6.75 -18.16 -1.37
N ASN A 491 -5.73 -17.92 -0.56
CA ASN A 491 -5.27 -18.87 0.44
C ASN A 491 -6.37 -19.24 1.44
N ALA A 492 -7.17 -18.26 1.89
CA ALA A 492 -8.31 -18.48 2.79
C ALA A 492 -9.41 -19.32 2.13
N ALA A 493 -9.74 -19.07 0.86
CA ALA A 493 -10.70 -19.88 0.11
C ALA A 493 -10.24 -21.34 -0.02
N ARG A 494 -8.95 -21.55 -0.31
CA ARG A 494 -8.38 -22.89 -0.40
C ARG A 494 -8.34 -23.60 0.96
N GLN A 495 -8.02 -22.87 2.03
CA GLN A 495 -8.10 -23.40 3.39
C GLN A 495 -9.51 -23.89 3.71
N PHE A 496 -10.51 -23.07 3.40
CA PHE A 496 -11.90 -23.42 3.62
C PHE A 496 -12.30 -24.70 2.88
N GLU A 497 -11.84 -24.89 1.65
CA GLU A 497 -12.09 -26.11 0.86
C GLU A 497 -11.42 -27.36 1.43
N GLU A 498 -10.26 -27.22 2.08
CA GLU A 498 -9.54 -28.33 2.72
C GLU A 498 -10.16 -28.71 4.08
N ASP A 499 -10.67 -27.73 4.82
CA ASP A 499 -11.14 -27.89 6.21
C ASP A 499 -12.65 -28.15 6.32
N SER A 500 -13.45 -27.82 5.31
CA SER A 500 -14.93 -27.85 5.38
C SER A 500 -15.55 -29.01 4.61
N GLU A 501 -16.62 -29.59 5.16
CA GLU A 501 -17.40 -30.63 4.48
C GLU A 501 -18.25 -30.06 3.31
N ASP A 502 -18.77 -28.84 3.48
CA ASP A 502 -19.49 -28.10 2.43
C ASP A 502 -18.54 -27.08 1.79
N THR A 503 -18.05 -27.40 0.60
CA THR A 503 -17.11 -26.56 -0.16
C THR A 503 -17.82 -25.59 -1.11
N SER A 504 -19.12 -25.36 -0.94
CA SER A 504 -19.88 -24.47 -1.81
C SER A 504 -19.50 -22.99 -1.59
N LEU A 505 -19.67 -22.18 -2.64
CA LEU A 505 -19.44 -20.73 -2.53
C LEU A 505 -20.33 -20.07 -1.47
N LEU A 506 -21.57 -20.55 -1.31
CA LEU A 506 -22.49 -20.04 -0.30
C LEU A 506 -21.97 -20.31 1.12
N ALA A 507 -21.47 -21.53 1.38
CA ALA A 507 -20.88 -21.88 2.67
C ALA A 507 -19.62 -21.04 2.96
N TYR A 508 -18.77 -20.83 1.95
CA TYR A 508 -17.60 -19.95 2.10
C TYR A 508 -18.00 -18.51 2.45
N LEU A 509 -18.97 -17.94 1.74
CA LEU A 509 -19.45 -16.58 2.00
C LEU A 509 -20.09 -16.44 3.38
N GLN A 510 -20.76 -17.49 3.89
CA GLN A 510 -21.29 -17.53 5.26
C GLN A 510 -20.16 -17.54 6.30
N SER A 511 -19.13 -18.36 6.09
CA SER A 511 -17.94 -18.40 6.96
C SER A 511 -17.23 -17.05 7.00
N ALA A 512 -17.00 -16.43 5.85
CA ALA A 512 -16.36 -15.12 5.75
C ALA A 512 -17.22 -14.01 6.40
N ALA A 513 -18.55 -14.07 6.28
CA ALA A 513 -19.44 -13.10 6.91
C ALA A 513 -19.43 -13.22 8.44
N LEU A 514 -19.39 -14.44 8.99
CA LEU A 514 -19.34 -14.67 10.44
C LEU A 514 -18.07 -14.05 11.06
N ASN A 515 -16.93 -14.20 10.38
CA ASN A 515 -15.67 -13.57 10.81
C ASN A 515 -15.79 -12.03 10.85
N SER A 516 -16.58 -11.43 9.95
CA SER A 516 -16.78 -9.98 9.91
C SER A 516 -17.80 -9.42 10.93
N ASP A 517 -18.76 -10.24 11.39
CA ASP A 517 -19.88 -9.77 12.23
C ASP A 517 -19.64 -10.01 13.74
N LEU A 518 -18.90 -11.05 14.12
CA LEU A 518 -18.43 -11.26 15.51
C LEU A 518 -17.57 -10.08 16.02
N ASP A 519 -17.06 -9.30 15.07
CA ASP A 519 -16.04 -8.27 15.21
C ASP A 519 -16.55 -6.86 15.51
N LYS A 520 -17.88 -6.63 15.42
CA LYS A 520 -18.52 -5.34 15.66
C LYS A 520 -19.00 -5.16 17.10
N LEU A 521 -18.68 -6.11 17.98
CA LEU A 521 -19.13 -6.10 19.36
C LEU A 521 -18.06 -5.46 20.26
N LYS A 522 -18.50 -4.38 20.91
CA LYS A 522 -17.95 -3.71 22.10
C LYS A 522 -16.81 -2.68 21.87
N GLU A 523 -17.21 -1.41 21.99
CA GLU A 523 -16.34 -0.30 22.36
C GLU A 523 -16.07 -0.36 23.87
N GLY A 524 -14.81 -0.28 24.28
CA GLY A 524 -14.40 -0.19 25.70
C GLY A 524 -13.74 -1.43 26.32
N GLU A 525 -13.53 -2.53 25.58
CA GLU A 525 -12.72 -3.66 26.05
C GLU A 525 -11.24 -3.48 25.68
N GLU A 526 -10.34 -3.98 26.53
CA GLU A 526 -8.91 -4.13 26.26
C GLU A 526 -8.72 -5.13 25.12
N LYS A 527 -7.86 -4.83 24.14
CA LYS A 527 -7.76 -5.60 22.87
C LYS A 527 -6.33 -5.88 22.51
N VAL A 528 -6.09 -7.07 21.95
CA VAL A 528 -4.79 -7.43 21.36
C VAL A 528 -4.52 -6.53 20.15
N SER A 529 -3.33 -5.95 20.07
CA SER A 529 -2.95 -5.03 18.99
C SER A 529 -2.22 -5.77 17.85
N LEU A 530 -2.80 -5.77 16.65
CA LEU A 530 -2.18 -6.30 15.43
C LEU A 530 -1.66 -5.12 14.61
N MET A 531 -0.41 -5.15 14.19
CA MET A 531 0.13 -4.06 13.36
C MET A 531 1.37 -4.46 12.56
N THR A 532 1.65 -3.67 11.53
CA THR A 532 2.94 -3.78 10.85
C THR A 532 4.06 -3.22 11.71
N LEU A 533 5.28 -3.72 11.50
CA LEU A 533 6.49 -3.18 12.14
C LEU A 533 6.63 -1.66 11.94
N HIS A 534 6.30 -1.13 10.77
CA HIS A 534 6.34 0.31 10.50
C HIS A 534 5.36 1.09 11.38
N SER A 535 4.14 0.57 11.53
CA SER A 535 3.09 1.17 12.36
C SER A 535 3.41 1.13 13.86
N SER A 536 4.32 0.26 14.28
CA SER A 536 4.73 0.12 15.69
C SER A 536 5.69 1.22 16.17
N LYS A 537 6.25 2.03 15.27
CA LYS A 537 7.23 3.06 15.60
C LYS A 537 6.66 4.05 16.62
N GLY A 538 7.34 4.19 17.75
CA GLY A 538 6.92 5.08 18.85
C GLY A 538 5.96 4.45 19.86
N LEU A 539 5.47 3.24 19.60
CA LEU A 539 4.67 2.46 20.55
C LEU A 539 5.56 1.53 21.40
N GLU A 540 4.99 0.97 22.46
CA GLU A 540 5.65 0.02 23.35
C GLU A 540 4.60 -0.86 24.04
N PHE A 541 4.94 -2.12 24.28
CA PHE A 541 4.02 -3.13 24.83
C PHE A 541 4.75 -4.02 25.84
N PRO A 542 4.10 -4.43 26.94
CA PRO A 542 4.64 -5.43 27.86
C PRO A 542 5.05 -6.72 27.16
N VAL A 543 4.19 -7.24 26.27
CA VAL A 543 4.42 -8.50 25.56
C VAL A 543 4.31 -8.30 24.04
N VAL A 544 5.34 -8.71 23.31
CA VAL A 544 5.38 -8.61 21.84
C VAL A 544 5.61 -9.98 21.21
N PHE A 545 4.81 -10.28 20.18
CA PHE A 545 5.01 -11.38 19.25
C PHE A 545 5.50 -10.84 17.92
N LEU A 546 6.74 -11.15 17.54
CA LEU A 546 7.31 -10.84 16.22
C LEU A 546 7.23 -12.09 15.35
N VAL A 547 6.33 -12.08 14.37
CA VAL A 547 5.91 -13.27 13.63
C VAL A 547 6.40 -13.28 12.17
N GLY A 548 6.46 -14.47 11.57
CA GLY A 548 6.88 -14.64 10.18
C GLY A 548 8.32 -14.22 9.90
N LEU A 549 9.24 -14.56 10.80
CA LEU A 549 10.68 -14.37 10.62
C LEU A 549 11.25 -15.41 9.64
N GLU A 550 10.97 -15.19 8.36
CA GLU A 550 11.30 -16.10 7.25
C GLU A 550 11.95 -15.34 6.08
N GLN A 551 12.89 -15.99 5.38
CA GLN A 551 13.52 -15.40 4.19
C GLN A 551 12.50 -15.17 3.09
N GLY A 552 12.50 -13.97 2.53
CA GLY A 552 11.55 -13.53 1.51
C GLY A 552 10.29 -12.87 2.09
N LEU A 553 9.99 -13.11 3.38
CA LEU A 553 8.92 -12.45 4.11
C LEU A 553 9.47 -11.36 5.03
N PHE A 554 10.36 -11.74 5.94
CA PHE A 554 11.13 -10.82 6.79
C PHE A 554 12.55 -11.35 7.08
N PRO A 555 13.58 -10.89 6.33
CA PRO A 555 13.57 -9.76 5.40
C PRO A 555 12.73 -10.00 4.14
N ASN A 556 12.10 -8.93 3.65
CA ASN A 556 11.33 -8.99 2.40
C ASN A 556 12.23 -9.37 1.20
N TYR A 557 11.70 -10.16 0.27
CA TYR A 557 12.42 -10.62 -0.94
C TYR A 557 13.11 -9.49 -1.71
N ARG A 558 12.50 -8.31 -1.79
CA ARG A 558 13.04 -7.15 -2.52
C ARG A 558 14.34 -6.62 -1.90
N SER A 559 14.50 -6.74 -0.59
CA SER A 559 15.64 -6.20 0.16
C SER A 559 16.80 -7.18 0.27
N MET A 560 16.60 -8.45 -0.11
CA MET A 560 17.63 -9.49 0.09
C MET A 560 18.84 -9.35 -0.84
N GLN A 561 18.69 -8.72 -2.00
CA GLN A 561 19.77 -8.60 -2.99
C GLN A 561 20.61 -7.33 -2.83
N ASP A 562 20.09 -6.34 -2.12
CA ASP A 562 20.76 -5.06 -1.90
C ASP A 562 21.18 -4.92 -0.43
N PRO A 563 22.48 -4.85 -0.13
CA PRO A 563 22.98 -4.70 1.24
C PRO A 563 22.37 -3.51 1.98
N ALA A 564 22.16 -2.37 1.32
CA ALA A 564 21.59 -1.18 1.98
C ALA A 564 20.12 -1.39 2.36
N SER A 565 19.32 -1.95 1.46
CA SER A 565 17.93 -2.35 1.74
C SER A 565 17.84 -3.42 2.84
N LEU A 566 18.82 -4.32 2.92
CA LEU A 566 18.90 -5.34 3.96
C LEU A 566 19.21 -4.72 5.33
N GLU A 567 20.12 -3.76 5.39
CA GLU A 567 20.37 -2.97 6.60
C GLU A 567 19.11 -2.25 7.09
N GLU A 568 18.28 -1.77 6.17
CA GLU A 568 16.99 -1.16 6.51
C GLU A 568 15.99 -2.16 7.08
N GLU A 569 15.84 -3.35 6.48
CA GLU A 569 15.02 -4.42 7.06
C GLU A 569 15.53 -4.84 8.45
N ARG A 570 16.86 -4.79 8.66
CA ARG A 570 17.46 -5.05 9.98
C ARG A 570 17.13 -3.96 10.99
N ARG A 571 17.15 -2.68 10.59
CA ARG A 571 16.67 -1.56 11.43
C ARG A 571 15.20 -1.75 11.79
N LEU A 572 14.39 -2.23 10.86
CA LEU A 572 12.98 -2.53 11.11
C LEU A 572 12.82 -3.67 12.13
N CYS A 573 13.66 -4.71 12.05
CA CYS A 573 13.67 -5.82 13.01
C CYS A 573 14.10 -5.35 14.41
N TYR A 574 15.15 -4.53 14.47
CA TYR A 574 15.58 -3.85 15.69
C TYR A 574 14.44 -3.02 16.33
N VAL A 575 13.70 -2.27 15.52
CA VAL A 575 12.52 -1.51 16.01
C VAL A 575 11.49 -2.47 16.61
N GLY A 576 11.18 -3.58 15.93
CA GLY A 576 10.25 -4.61 16.39
C GLY A 576 10.64 -5.22 17.74
N ILE A 577 11.89 -5.66 17.88
CA ILE A 577 12.44 -6.22 19.13
C ILE A 577 12.33 -5.19 20.26
N THR A 578 12.72 -3.94 20.00
CA THR A 578 12.71 -2.84 21.00
C THR A 578 11.32 -2.25 21.28
N ARG A 579 10.24 -2.83 20.73
CA ARG A 579 8.86 -2.54 21.15
C ARG A 579 8.49 -3.28 22.45
N ALA A 580 9.16 -4.41 22.72
CA ALA A 580 8.89 -5.25 23.88
C ALA A 580 9.49 -4.64 25.16
N GLN A 581 8.69 -4.58 26.23
CA GLN A 581 9.15 -4.16 27.56
C GLN A 581 9.61 -5.37 28.39
N GLU A 582 8.75 -6.39 28.55
CA GLU A 582 8.98 -7.54 29.45
C GLU A 582 9.29 -8.85 28.73
N ARG A 583 8.46 -9.20 27.73
CA ARG A 583 8.53 -10.51 27.05
C ARG A 583 8.50 -10.35 25.54
N LEU A 584 9.40 -11.08 24.88
CA LEU A 584 9.49 -11.15 23.43
C LEU A 584 9.37 -12.59 22.96
N PHE A 585 8.43 -12.80 22.05
CA PHE A 585 8.23 -14.05 21.34
C PHE A 585 8.57 -13.85 19.87
N LEU A 586 9.37 -14.74 19.32
CA LEU A 586 9.74 -14.80 17.91
C LEU A 586 9.13 -16.07 17.32
N SER A 587 8.58 -15.99 16.10
CA SER A 587 8.08 -17.18 15.42
C SER A 587 8.40 -17.21 13.94
N HIS A 588 8.54 -18.43 13.42
CA HIS A 588 8.62 -18.70 12.00
C HIS A 588 7.94 -20.04 11.68
N ALA A 589 7.41 -20.19 10.47
CA ALA A 589 6.85 -21.43 9.96
C ALA A 589 7.89 -22.25 9.18
N ARG A 590 7.64 -23.56 9.02
CA ARG A 590 8.45 -24.46 8.18
C ARG A 590 7.95 -24.47 6.74
N GLU A 591 6.66 -24.25 6.54
CA GLU A 591 6.00 -24.13 5.25
C GLU A 591 4.93 -23.04 5.33
N ARG A 592 4.65 -22.36 4.21
CA ARG A 592 3.54 -21.41 4.10
C ARG A 592 2.78 -21.59 2.82
N ARG A 593 1.48 -21.26 2.82
CA ARG A 593 0.71 -21.14 1.58
C ARG A 593 1.09 -19.88 0.80
N LEU A 594 1.65 -20.08 -0.38
CA LEU A 594 1.98 -19.04 -1.36
C LEU A 594 1.27 -19.38 -2.68
N TYR A 595 0.42 -18.46 -3.16
CA TYR A 595 -0.37 -18.67 -4.39
C TYR A 595 -1.14 -20.00 -4.39
N GLY A 596 -1.63 -20.41 -3.21
CA GLY A 596 -2.31 -21.66 -2.97
C GLY A 596 -1.44 -22.90 -2.78
N SER A 597 -0.18 -22.97 -3.20
CA SER A 597 0.67 -24.13 -2.87
C SER A 597 1.34 -23.95 -1.51
N ARG A 598 1.56 -25.05 -0.78
CA ARG A 598 2.42 -25.06 0.40
C ARG A 598 3.87 -25.09 -0.07
N GLU A 599 4.59 -24.01 0.21
CA GLU A 599 6.00 -23.87 -0.12
C GLU A 599 6.84 -23.96 1.17
N PRO A 600 7.99 -24.64 1.16
CA PRO A 600 8.91 -24.61 2.30
C PRO A 600 9.40 -23.18 2.57
N ALA A 601 9.27 -22.75 3.83
CA ALA A 601 9.79 -21.46 4.30
C ALA A 601 11.18 -21.66 4.91
N MET A 602 12.12 -20.79 4.54
CA MET A 602 13.43 -20.74 5.18
C MET A 602 13.39 -19.74 6.34
N ARG A 603 13.97 -20.10 7.48
CA ARG A 603 14.08 -19.18 8.64
C ARG A 603 14.86 -17.92 8.26
N SER A 604 14.47 -16.77 8.80
CA SER A 604 15.15 -15.50 8.58
C SER A 604 16.62 -15.56 9.02
N GLN A 605 17.49 -14.90 8.25
CA GLN A 605 18.88 -14.69 8.68
C GLN A 605 18.98 -13.83 9.95
N PHE A 606 17.99 -12.96 10.23
CA PHE A 606 18.01 -12.16 11.45
C PHE A 606 17.95 -13.03 12.71
N LEU A 607 17.39 -14.24 12.62
CA LEU A 607 17.41 -15.20 13.74
C LEU A 607 18.82 -15.78 14.00
N GLU A 608 19.68 -15.80 12.99
CA GLU A 608 21.08 -16.27 13.11
C GLU A 608 22.01 -15.16 13.61
N GLU A 609 21.57 -13.91 13.53
CA GLU A 609 22.27 -12.72 14.02
C GLU A 609 21.96 -12.42 15.50
N LEU A 610 21.09 -13.22 16.14
CA LEU A 610 20.75 -13.09 17.57
C LEU A 610 21.57 -14.04 18.46
N PRO A 611 21.84 -13.65 19.73
CA PRO A 611 22.59 -14.49 20.66
C PRO A 611 21.82 -15.76 21.06
N GLU A 612 22.41 -16.93 20.78
CA GLU A 612 21.80 -18.24 21.09
C GLU A 612 21.51 -18.43 22.59
N GLU A 613 22.34 -17.85 23.47
CA GLU A 613 22.19 -17.94 24.92
C GLU A 613 20.97 -17.20 25.49
N LEU A 614 20.46 -16.19 24.77
CA LEU A 614 19.26 -15.45 25.18
C LEU A 614 17.97 -16.05 24.58
N ILE A 615 18.09 -17.00 23.66
CA ILE A 615 16.97 -17.62 22.96
C ILE A 615 16.64 -18.98 23.56
N ALA A 616 15.40 -19.10 24.06
CA ALA A 616 14.83 -20.37 24.50
C ALA A 616 13.87 -20.93 23.42
N THR A 617 14.11 -22.17 22.97
CA THR A 617 13.16 -22.88 22.10
C THR A 617 12.26 -23.79 22.95
N PRO A 618 10.93 -23.62 22.94
CA PRO A 618 10.02 -24.50 23.64
C PRO A 618 10.21 -25.94 23.15
N ARG A 619 10.55 -26.87 24.05
CA ARG A 619 10.55 -28.30 23.70
C ARG A 619 9.10 -28.72 23.50
N SER A 620 8.73 -29.04 22.26
CA SER A 620 7.43 -29.64 21.93
C SER A 620 7.25 -30.91 22.78
N SER A 621 6.40 -30.81 23.81
CA SER A 621 5.94 -31.97 24.56
C SER A 621 4.89 -32.69 23.73
N ARG A 622 5.34 -33.38 22.68
CA ARG A 622 4.47 -34.33 21.95
C ARG A 622 4.12 -35.46 22.93
N GLN A 623 3.04 -35.29 23.69
CA GLN A 623 2.39 -36.39 24.40
C GLN A 623 1.98 -37.40 23.33
N THR A 624 2.82 -38.41 23.17
CA THR A 624 2.58 -39.46 22.19
C THR A 624 1.47 -40.34 22.76
N PHE A 625 0.23 -40.03 22.40
CA PHE A 625 -0.89 -40.96 22.57
C PHE A 625 -0.62 -42.17 21.66
N THR A 626 0.10 -43.15 22.20
CA THR A 626 0.26 -44.46 21.58
C THR A 626 -1.07 -45.20 21.68
N LYS A 627 -1.92 -45.00 20.69
CA LYS A 627 -3.10 -45.84 20.48
C LYS A 627 -2.57 -47.22 20.05
N ASN A 628 -2.55 -48.16 21.01
CA ASN A 628 -2.27 -49.56 20.79
C ASN A 628 -3.20 -50.12 19.70
N LEU A 629 -2.71 -50.25 18.47
CA LEU A 629 -3.22 -51.19 17.48
C LEU A 629 -2.12 -52.19 17.16
N GLY A 630 -2.23 -53.37 17.78
CA GLY A 630 -1.40 -54.52 17.47
C GLY A 630 -1.66 -54.99 16.04
N GLY A 631 -0.63 -54.88 15.20
CA GLY A 631 -0.60 -55.47 13.86
C GLY A 631 0.82 -55.87 13.52
N LYS A 632 1.12 -57.17 13.59
CA LYS A 632 2.39 -57.76 13.15
C LYS A 632 2.57 -57.52 11.64
N VAL A 633 3.67 -56.89 11.23
CA VAL A 633 4.22 -57.06 9.88
C VAL A 633 5.74 -57.22 9.97
N ALA A 634 6.21 -58.22 9.25
CA ALA A 634 7.55 -58.81 9.27
C ALA A 634 8.65 -57.86 8.77
N GLY A 635 9.85 -58.06 9.32
CA GLY A 635 11.04 -57.29 8.99
C GLY A 635 11.54 -57.52 7.56
N GLY A 636 11.82 -56.42 6.87
CA GLY A 636 12.61 -56.35 5.64
C GLY A 636 13.89 -55.56 5.90
N LYS A 637 15.04 -56.18 5.63
CA LYS A 637 16.38 -55.58 5.70
C LYS A 637 16.47 -54.36 4.75
N ARG A 638 16.90 -53.20 5.25
CA ARG A 638 17.39 -52.10 4.41
C ARG A 638 18.86 -52.34 4.05
N GLY A 639 19.13 -52.49 2.76
CA GLY A 639 20.49 -52.51 2.20
C GLY A 639 21.09 -51.11 2.20
N GLY A 640 22.41 -51.03 2.43
CA GLY A 640 23.18 -49.80 2.34
C GLY A 640 23.32 -49.34 0.89
N SER A 641 23.15 -48.04 0.65
CA SER A 641 23.49 -47.39 -0.62
C SER A 641 24.90 -46.82 -0.53
N ALA A 642 25.68 -47.01 -1.58
CA ALA A 642 27.05 -46.56 -1.73
C ALA A 642 27.11 -45.01 -1.79
N THR A 643 28.04 -44.42 -1.05
CA THR A 643 28.39 -42.99 -1.14
C THR A 643 29.14 -42.71 -2.43
N THR A 644 28.44 -42.25 -3.47
CA THR A 644 29.03 -41.75 -4.70
C THR A 644 29.71 -40.40 -4.42
N ASN A 645 30.99 -40.27 -4.78
CA ASN A 645 31.78 -39.06 -4.57
C ASN A 645 31.63 -38.13 -5.78
N TRP A 646 31.12 -36.91 -5.57
CA TRP A 646 30.80 -35.95 -6.64
C TRP A 646 31.85 -34.85 -6.74
N GLN A 647 32.13 -34.37 -7.96
CA GLN A 647 33.04 -33.26 -8.24
C GLN A 647 32.41 -32.22 -9.18
N VAL A 648 32.84 -30.97 -9.06
CA VAL A 648 32.45 -29.91 -9.99
C VAL A 648 33.01 -30.23 -11.38
N GLY A 649 32.16 -30.16 -12.40
CA GLY A 649 32.42 -30.57 -13.78
C GLY A 649 31.90 -31.98 -14.13
N ASP A 650 31.38 -32.73 -13.15
CA ASP A 650 30.79 -34.05 -13.42
C ASP A 650 29.56 -33.94 -14.31
N LYS A 651 29.47 -34.79 -15.35
CA LYS A 651 28.27 -34.93 -16.15
C LYS A 651 27.31 -35.91 -15.49
N VAL A 652 26.05 -35.54 -15.41
CA VAL A 652 25.02 -36.31 -14.72
C VAL A 652 23.77 -36.41 -15.59
N ILE A 653 23.04 -37.51 -15.46
CA ILE A 653 21.70 -37.68 -16.04
C ILE A 653 20.70 -37.80 -14.90
N HIS A 654 19.71 -36.91 -14.89
CA HIS A 654 18.57 -36.95 -13.98
C HIS A 654 17.34 -37.49 -14.73
N ASN A 655 16.61 -38.43 -14.12
CA ASN A 655 15.47 -39.11 -14.75
C ASN A 655 14.39 -38.16 -15.30
N SER A 656 14.17 -37.00 -14.66
CA SER A 656 13.17 -36.02 -15.10
C SER A 656 13.73 -34.81 -15.84
N PHE A 657 15.03 -34.50 -15.67
CA PHE A 657 15.62 -33.25 -16.19
C PHE A 657 16.64 -33.50 -17.30
N GLY A 658 16.95 -34.76 -17.60
CA GLY A 658 17.89 -35.13 -18.65
C GLY A 658 19.34 -34.88 -18.25
N ALA A 659 20.20 -34.68 -19.25
CA ALA A 659 21.63 -34.48 -19.04
C ALA A 659 21.94 -33.09 -18.48
N GLY A 660 22.85 -33.03 -17.51
CA GLY A 660 23.34 -31.79 -16.92
C GLY A 660 24.79 -31.91 -16.43
N GLU A 661 25.37 -30.78 -16.04
CA GLU A 661 26.74 -30.67 -15.55
C GLU A 661 26.77 -30.05 -14.16
N VAL A 662 27.50 -30.65 -13.23
CA VAL A 662 27.65 -30.14 -11.86
C VAL A 662 28.49 -28.87 -11.88
N THR A 663 27.90 -27.73 -11.55
CA THR A 663 28.58 -26.43 -11.50
C THR A 663 29.08 -26.05 -10.11
N TYR A 664 28.45 -26.59 -9.05
CA TYR A 664 28.82 -26.31 -7.67
C TYR A 664 28.34 -27.43 -6.73
N ILE A 665 29.05 -27.64 -5.61
CA ILE A 665 28.68 -28.62 -4.58
C ILE A 665 28.50 -27.89 -3.26
N PHE A 666 27.31 -28.01 -2.66
CA PHE A 666 26.99 -27.45 -1.35
C PHE A 666 27.11 -28.54 -0.29
N GLY A 667 27.80 -28.21 0.81
CA GLY A 667 27.99 -29.10 1.96
C GLY A 667 29.14 -30.10 1.81
N SER A 668 29.38 -30.88 2.87
CA SER A 668 30.34 -31.98 2.89
C SER A 668 29.78 -33.18 3.67
N GLY A 669 30.14 -34.40 3.29
CA GLY A 669 29.68 -35.63 3.96
C GLY A 669 28.34 -36.16 3.43
N ASN A 670 27.41 -36.56 4.32
CA ASN A 670 26.16 -37.26 3.96
C ASN A 670 24.97 -36.33 3.62
N LYS A 671 25.14 -35.01 3.66
CA LYS A 671 24.14 -34.02 3.25
C LYS A 671 24.76 -33.11 2.20
N ILE A 672 24.72 -33.54 0.94
CA ILE A 672 25.25 -32.77 -0.18
C ILE A 672 24.09 -32.34 -1.09
N SER A 673 24.17 -31.12 -1.59
CA SER A 673 23.31 -30.66 -2.68
C SER A 673 24.17 -30.23 -3.86
N LEU A 674 23.83 -30.69 -5.05
CA LEU A 674 24.57 -30.39 -6.28
C LEU A 674 23.84 -29.30 -7.05
N ALA A 675 24.53 -28.20 -7.37
CA ALA A 675 24.06 -27.33 -8.43
C ALA A 675 24.39 -27.97 -9.78
N VAL A 676 23.36 -28.29 -10.56
CA VAL A 676 23.48 -28.92 -11.87
C VAL A 676 22.84 -28.02 -12.92
N LYS A 677 23.59 -27.73 -13.98
CA LYS A 677 23.09 -27.00 -15.14
C LYS A 677 22.55 -28.00 -16.17
N PHE A 678 21.23 -28.03 -16.34
CA PHE A 678 20.56 -28.92 -17.29
C PHE A 678 20.37 -28.24 -18.64
N ALA A 679 20.48 -29.01 -19.72
CA ALA A 679 20.27 -28.50 -21.07
C ALA A 679 18.82 -28.02 -21.26
N GLY A 680 18.60 -26.71 -21.39
CA GLY A 680 17.29 -26.10 -21.65
C GLY A 680 16.47 -25.72 -20.41
N LEU A 681 16.90 -26.07 -19.18
CA LEU A 681 16.15 -25.82 -17.93
C LEU A 681 16.89 -24.93 -16.92
N GLY A 682 18.04 -24.36 -17.31
CA GLY A 682 18.85 -23.52 -16.43
C GLY A 682 19.53 -24.31 -15.31
N GLN A 683 20.03 -23.60 -14.29
CA GLN A 683 20.71 -24.21 -13.14
C GLN A 683 19.70 -24.60 -12.06
N LYS A 684 19.79 -25.83 -11.57
CA LYS A 684 18.92 -26.38 -10.52
C LYS A 684 19.77 -26.97 -9.39
N ILE A 685 19.30 -26.85 -8.15
CA ILE A 685 19.96 -27.44 -6.98
C ILE A 685 19.25 -28.76 -6.67
N VAL A 686 19.99 -29.87 -6.66
CA VAL A 686 19.44 -31.22 -6.54
C VAL A 686 20.16 -31.96 -5.41
N ASP A 687 19.41 -32.54 -4.48
CA ASP A 687 19.94 -33.46 -3.47
C ASP A 687 19.93 -34.89 -4.05
N PRO A 688 21.10 -35.54 -4.25
CA PRO A 688 21.18 -36.88 -4.84
C PRO A 688 20.50 -37.98 -4.01
N SER A 689 20.23 -37.73 -2.72
CA SER A 689 19.53 -38.69 -1.84
C SER A 689 18.01 -38.65 -2.02
N ILE A 690 17.47 -37.51 -2.44
CA ILE A 690 16.04 -37.27 -2.68
C ILE A 690 15.70 -37.49 -4.15
N ALA A 691 16.60 -37.08 -5.04
CA ALA A 691 16.46 -37.12 -6.49
C ALA A 691 17.69 -37.81 -7.11
N PRO A 692 17.67 -39.15 -7.25
CA PRO A 692 18.83 -39.91 -7.71
C PRO A 692 19.23 -39.54 -9.14
N MET A 693 20.54 -39.40 -9.34
CA MET A 693 21.17 -39.06 -10.62
C MET A 693 22.27 -40.06 -10.93
N GLU A 694 22.46 -40.38 -12.21
CA GLU A 694 23.55 -41.23 -12.67
C GLU A 694 24.69 -40.37 -13.21
N LYS A 695 25.92 -40.63 -12.74
CA LYS A 695 27.12 -39.99 -13.29
C LYS A 695 27.46 -40.63 -14.63
N VAL A 696 27.69 -39.80 -15.64
CA VAL A 696 28.13 -40.22 -16.97
C VAL A 696 29.61 -39.85 -17.10
N GLU A 697 30.44 -40.81 -17.51
CA GLU A 697 31.87 -40.56 -17.79
C GLU A 697 32.10 -39.58 -18.94
#